data_AF-B7S2G3-F1
#
_entry.id   AF-B7S2G3-F1
#
_cell.length_a   1.000
_cell.length_b   1.000
_cell.length_c   1.000
_cell.angle_alpha   90.00
_cell.angle_beta   90.00
_cell.angle_gamma   90.00
#
_symmetry.space_group_name_H-M   'P 1'
#
loop_
_entity.id
_entity.type
_entity.pdbx_description
1 polymer ?
#
loop_
_entity_poly.entity_id
_entity_poly.type
_entity_poly.pdbx_seq_one_letter_code
_entity_poly.pdbx_strand_id
1 'polypeptide(L)'
;MKNTKAALLPLRLLSLNGKLTMLTIGLGVCLSTSAGLKYTPPEEGLENAAGQVPIQRPAAIEEEFLEAENIEALMGSAPEAFERQSLSNSAMRMVPDVSDFEELKLRWEKSFGGVRPDGFTEVISRRSDLATIAVGHNSSDSSGRSDAWVVAIGDDGQLLWETTIGGARNDRANGVYDLPDGSLIVVGATVNEFSGRLVGLVAKLDESGEVLWRRELSGSDDLTLNTVIAVAQDRLVVAGTSGKLAGYVAELDVDGKPVWQQMLKDKGPDIVHALAQLPNGEIAVAGERTELFSSDAWLVRLSASGEPVWSASFGGVDGDIFSDLLALTDGSLVAVGSTYTEAAMEQGWMVRVNTDGGIVWEKSFGGIGVDSLSGVTVLGDQSLVVVGRTDAGNEQAPNSWVLRVSDSGQLIKARALGEEYGDGLLAIAARSDGSFAAVGFTQPDFDSQIDGYVVLLGTPSSAKMRPVYAAADAPTLFVPGGGQLLTERATVEVLGNVIHSRPVRQLFVDGQQTEILPNGAFVKQLSVPLGQTEITVDAVDDRGVIGSTTIRVVRTEQGQLQSDGDLAELMAAVDFGRYHALIIGNNNYPAADIPALRSAVNDARTVAEVLESDYSFDVNLLENATRSQIIAALDEQSRSLGPQDNLLVYYAGHGYYDEDVDLGYWLPTDASLASKEAWIRNSAITDAIKGMKAKHVLLVADSCFSGTLLRNVDVKRTGRFYERMAGRSARLVMTSGGIEPVMDEGGDGHSVFARNLIRKLRSSDQIIDGTSLYQAIREPVVMTSEQVPQYSNIRFIDSDGGDFLFVKQSR
;
A
#
# COMPACT_ATOMS: atom_id res chain seq x y z
N MET A 1 52.90 -35.04 -12.96
CA MET A 1 52.37 -35.81 -11.80
C MET A 1 51.17 -35.02 -11.29
N LYS A 2 49.95 -35.57 -11.39
CA LYS A 2 49.21 -36.25 -10.29
C LYS A 2 48.90 -35.29 -9.12
N ASN A 3 47.65 -35.11 -8.67
CA ASN A 3 46.39 -35.74 -9.09
C ASN A 3 45.16 -34.98 -8.52
N THR A 4 44.05 -34.91 -9.28
CA THR A 4 42.60 -35.03 -8.89
C THR A 4 42.09 -34.50 -7.53
N LYS A 5 40.85 -34.00 -7.38
CA LYS A 5 39.59 -34.23 -8.13
C LYS A 5 38.54 -33.16 -7.74
N ALA A 6 37.74 -32.68 -8.70
CA ALA A 6 36.42 -32.10 -8.45
C ALA A 6 35.34 -33.06 -8.99
N ALA A 7 34.14 -33.07 -8.41
CA ALA A 7 33.06 -33.99 -8.78
C ALA A 7 31.81 -33.25 -9.29
N LEU A 8 31.35 -33.71 -10.47
CA LEU A 8 30.12 -33.39 -11.21
C LEU A 8 29.02 -34.40 -10.81
N LEU A 9 27.70 -34.28 -11.05
CA LEU A 9 26.73 -33.46 -11.82
C LEU A 9 25.33 -33.73 -11.12
N PRO A 10 24.11 -33.31 -11.60
CA PRO A 10 23.74 -32.54 -12.78
C PRO A 10 22.67 -31.42 -12.61
N LEU A 11 22.73 -30.43 -13.52
CA LEU A 11 21.54 -29.76 -14.07
C LEU A 11 21.32 -30.30 -15.50
N ARG A 12 20.06 -30.53 -15.91
CA ARG A 12 19.72 -31.00 -17.26
C ARG A 12 19.45 -29.82 -18.19
N LEU A 13 20.03 -29.87 -19.38
CA LEU A 13 19.64 -29.04 -20.53
C LEU A 13 18.99 -29.93 -21.59
N LEU A 14 17.94 -29.42 -22.22
CA LEU A 14 17.29 -29.99 -23.41
C LEU A 14 17.46 -29.00 -24.57
N SER A 15 17.64 -29.53 -25.77
CA SER A 15 17.91 -28.77 -27.01
C SER A 15 16.88 -29.12 -28.06
N LEU A 16 16.46 -28.13 -28.86
CA LEU A 16 15.67 -28.33 -30.08
C LEU A 16 16.08 -27.29 -31.15
N ASN A 17 16.28 -27.79 -32.36
CA ASN A 17 16.26 -27.06 -33.64
C ASN A 17 17.42 -26.08 -34.00
N GLY A 18 18.65 -26.44 -33.64
CA GLY A 18 19.69 -26.57 -34.68
C GLY A 18 20.26 -25.31 -35.36
N LYS A 19 20.07 -24.09 -34.82
CA LYS A 19 20.86 -22.91 -35.19
C LYS A 19 21.45 -22.25 -33.95
N LEU A 20 22.78 -22.12 -33.89
CA LEU A 20 23.42 -21.21 -32.94
C LEU A 20 23.11 -19.78 -33.37
N THR A 21 22.62 -18.96 -32.44
CA THR A 21 22.68 -17.50 -32.54
C THR A 21 23.26 -16.99 -31.23
N MET A 22 24.21 -16.06 -31.35
CA MET A 22 25.04 -15.59 -30.25
C MET A 22 24.30 -14.45 -29.54
N LEU A 23 23.82 -14.68 -28.31
CA LEU A 23 23.26 -13.61 -27.49
C LEU A 23 24.37 -13.00 -26.63
N THR A 24 24.71 -11.74 -26.90
CA THR A 24 25.78 -11.02 -26.21
C THR A 24 25.25 -10.38 -24.94
N ILE A 25 25.45 -11.02 -23.78
CA ILE A 25 25.19 -10.37 -22.48
C ILE A 25 26.42 -9.55 -22.10
N GLY A 26 26.33 -8.23 -22.28
CA GLY A 26 27.40 -7.29 -21.91
C GLY A 26 27.27 -6.83 -20.46
N LEU A 27 28.19 -7.26 -19.59
CA LEU A 27 28.41 -6.58 -18.30
C LEU A 27 28.95 -5.16 -18.55
N GLY A 28 28.38 -4.17 -17.86
CA GLY A 28 28.74 -2.76 -17.97
C GLY A 28 29.02 -2.07 -16.62
N VAL A 29 29.83 -2.68 -15.74
CA VAL A 29 30.30 -1.99 -14.53
C VAL A 29 31.34 -0.94 -14.92
N CYS A 30 31.01 0.34 -14.76
CA CYS A 30 31.93 1.44 -15.03
C CYS A 30 32.43 2.08 -13.73
N LEU A 31 33.58 1.62 -13.24
CA LEU A 31 34.36 2.33 -12.21
C LEU A 31 35.47 3.14 -12.87
N SER A 32 35.46 4.44 -12.63
CA SER A 32 36.42 5.40 -13.19
C SER A 32 37.84 5.19 -12.65
N THR A 33 38.84 5.27 -13.53
CA THR A 33 40.23 5.57 -13.12
C THR A 33 40.81 6.68 -14.00
N SER A 34 41.12 7.81 -13.38
CA SER A 34 41.78 8.95 -14.02
C SER A 34 43.19 9.13 -13.47
N ALA A 35 44.22 8.74 -14.23
CA ALA A 35 45.61 9.19 -14.02
C ALA A 35 46.46 8.98 -15.29
N GLY A 36 46.85 10.07 -15.96
CA GLY A 36 47.71 10.03 -17.14
C GLY A 36 48.19 11.43 -17.53
N LEU A 37 49.43 11.77 -17.18
CA LEU A 37 49.97 13.14 -17.28
C LEU A 37 50.59 13.46 -18.66
N LYS A 38 50.30 14.69 -19.13
CA LYS A 38 51.11 15.59 -20.00
C LYS A 38 51.19 15.34 -21.53
N TYR A 39 50.68 16.33 -22.28
CA TYR A 39 51.43 17.34 -23.10
C TYR A 39 52.67 16.81 -23.89
N THR A 40 52.91 17.06 -25.20
CA THR A 40 52.52 18.17 -26.12
C THR A 40 52.78 17.76 -27.63
N PRO A 41 52.72 18.62 -28.70
CA PRO A 41 52.12 18.24 -30.00
C PRO A 41 53.12 18.51 -31.17
N PRO A 42 52.73 19.09 -32.33
CA PRO A 42 51.60 18.84 -33.25
C PRO A 42 52.10 18.30 -34.63
N GLU A 43 51.19 17.97 -35.57
CA GLU A 43 51.23 18.50 -36.95
C GLU A 43 50.01 18.07 -37.81
N GLU A 44 49.87 18.77 -38.94
CA GLU A 44 48.89 18.72 -40.04
C GLU A 44 48.70 17.31 -40.66
N GLY A 45 47.66 16.96 -41.44
CA GLY A 45 46.52 17.68 -42.02
C GLY A 45 45.89 16.83 -43.17
N LEU A 46 44.90 17.36 -43.90
CA LEU A 46 44.29 16.84 -45.16
C LEU A 46 43.49 15.51 -45.04
N GLU A 47 42.16 15.48 -45.21
CA GLU A 47 41.32 15.70 -46.42
C GLU A 47 41.04 14.44 -47.28
N ASN A 48 39.74 14.12 -47.45
CA ASN A 48 39.06 13.64 -48.67
C ASN A 48 39.49 12.29 -49.32
N ALA A 49 38.67 11.57 -50.10
CA ALA A 49 37.21 11.42 -50.21
C ALA A 49 36.89 10.20 -51.13
N ALA A 50 35.68 9.63 -51.00
CA ALA A 50 34.86 8.90 -51.99
C ALA A 50 35.45 7.96 -53.09
N GLY A 51 34.79 6.81 -53.35
CA GLY A 51 34.92 6.07 -54.63
C GLY A 51 34.28 4.67 -54.65
N GLN A 52 33.21 4.49 -55.44
CA GLN A 52 32.48 3.22 -55.64
C GLN A 52 33.08 2.32 -56.75
N VAL A 53 32.66 1.04 -56.85
CA VAL A 53 32.08 0.34 -58.05
C VAL A 53 32.13 -1.22 -57.88
N PRO A 54 31.17 -2.03 -58.44
CA PRO A 54 30.91 -3.43 -58.04
C PRO A 54 31.27 -4.50 -59.12
N ILE A 55 30.86 -5.79 -58.97
CA ILE A 55 30.31 -6.70 -60.05
C ILE A 55 30.03 -8.18 -59.60
N GLN A 56 28.78 -8.65 -59.84
CA GLN A 56 28.19 -9.97 -60.24
C GLN A 56 28.47 -11.38 -59.61
N ARG A 57 27.48 -12.29 -59.83
CA ARG A 57 27.33 -13.72 -59.45
C ARG A 57 27.69 -14.73 -60.57
N PRO A 58 27.92 -16.02 -60.25
CA PRO A 58 27.04 -17.18 -60.65
C PRO A 58 26.88 -18.25 -59.52
N ALA A 59 26.13 -19.39 -59.56
CA ALA A 59 25.01 -19.94 -60.35
C ALA A 59 24.23 -21.03 -59.51
N ALA A 60 23.78 -22.18 -60.06
CA ALA A 60 22.95 -23.22 -59.39
C ALA A 60 23.30 -24.70 -59.78
N ILE A 61 22.66 -25.71 -59.13
CA ILE A 61 22.41 -27.14 -59.53
C ILE A 61 21.29 -27.76 -58.62
N GLU A 62 20.62 -28.86 -59.04
CA GLU A 62 19.29 -29.38 -58.61
C GLU A 62 19.28 -30.78 -57.88
N GLU A 63 18.08 -31.39 -57.77
CA GLU A 63 17.66 -32.80 -57.45
C GLU A 63 17.48 -33.24 -55.96
N GLU A 64 16.58 -34.18 -55.58
CA GLU A 64 15.20 -34.54 -55.99
C GLU A 64 14.51 -35.40 -54.86
N PHE A 65 13.26 -35.88 -55.04
CA PHE A 65 12.34 -36.47 -54.03
C PHE A 65 12.47 -37.99 -53.74
N LEU A 66 11.88 -38.46 -52.62
CA LEU A 66 11.18 -39.77 -52.49
C LEU A 66 10.38 -39.93 -51.17
N GLU A 67 9.20 -40.55 -51.22
CA GLU A 67 8.33 -40.94 -50.07
C GLU A 67 8.18 -42.48 -49.97
N ALA A 68 7.88 -43.03 -48.77
CA ALA A 68 6.86 -44.10 -48.55
C ALA A 68 6.82 -44.71 -47.11
N GLU A 69 5.60 -44.76 -46.57
CA GLU A 69 4.93 -45.87 -45.83
C GLU A 69 5.36 -46.49 -44.47
N ASN A 70 4.33 -46.55 -43.59
CA ASN A 70 3.88 -47.66 -42.72
C ASN A 70 4.76 -48.22 -41.58
N ILE A 71 4.22 -48.15 -40.34
CA ILE A 71 3.92 -49.31 -39.45
C ILE A 71 2.86 -48.88 -38.42
N GLU A 72 1.66 -49.46 -38.53
CA GLU A 72 0.71 -49.68 -37.42
C GLU A 72 0.30 -51.15 -37.47
N ALA A 73 0.35 -51.84 -36.32
CA ALA A 73 -0.53 -52.95 -35.89
C ALA A 73 0.19 -53.87 -34.90
N LEU A 74 -0.17 -53.81 -33.61
CA LEU A 74 -0.22 -54.97 -32.71
C LEU A 74 -0.89 -54.59 -31.37
N MET A 75 -2.13 -55.09 -31.18
CA MET A 75 -2.86 -55.25 -29.91
C MET A 75 -3.27 -53.96 -29.13
N GLY A 76 -4.54 -53.67 -28.84
CA GLY A 76 -5.79 -54.38 -29.16
C GLY A 76 -6.43 -55.16 -28.00
N SER A 77 -7.12 -54.46 -27.08
CA SER A 77 -8.19 -55.03 -26.24
C SER A 77 -9.10 -53.93 -25.66
N ALA A 78 -10.40 -54.00 -25.94
CA ALA A 78 -11.49 -53.17 -25.43
C ALA A 78 -12.57 -54.13 -24.81
N PRO A 79 -13.68 -53.70 -24.12
CA PRO A 79 -14.49 -52.51 -24.41
C PRO A 79 -15.12 -51.69 -23.25
N GLU A 80 -15.42 -50.43 -23.58
CA GLU A 80 -16.61 -49.59 -23.26
C GLU A 80 -17.02 -49.10 -21.84
N ALA A 81 -17.27 -47.77 -21.82
CA ALA A 81 -18.30 -46.99 -21.11
C ALA A 81 -18.04 -46.41 -19.69
N PHE A 82 -17.54 -45.15 -19.64
CA PHE A 82 -18.42 -43.96 -19.58
C PHE A 82 -17.65 -42.66 -19.98
N GLU A 83 -18.42 -41.61 -20.29
CA GLU A 83 -18.16 -40.49 -21.20
C GLU A 83 -16.94 -39.56 -21.04
N ARG A 84 -16.58 -38.90 -22.17
CA ARG A 84 -15.74 -37.70 -22.26
C ARG A 84 -16.62 -36.45 -22.41
N GLN A 85 -16.25 -35.35 -21.75
CA GLN A 85 -16.41 -33.98 -22.27
C GLN A 85 -15.05 -33.28 -22.07
N SER A 86 -14.22 -33.20 -23.11
CA SER A 86 -14.17 -32.06 -24.05
C SER A 86 -13.72 -30.74 -23.40
N LEU A 87 -12.46 -30.70 -22.95
CA LEU A 87 -11.71 -29.44 -22.84
C LEU A 87 -11.34 -28.98 -24.26
N SER A 88 -12.28 -28.28 -24.90
CA SER A 88 -12.02 -27.47 -26.09
C SER A 88 -12.88 -26.21 -26.03
N ASN A 89 -12.26 -25.07 -25.75
CA ASN A 89 -12.24 -23.97 -26.69
C ASN A 89 -11.25 -22.88 -26.23
N SER A 90 -10.21 -22.74 -27.04
CA SER A 90 -9.73 -21.48 -27.60
C SER A 90 -9.64 -20.26 -26.69
N ALA A 91 -8.40 -19.82 -26.47
CA ALA A 91 -8.10 -18.41 -26.33
C ALA A 91 -8.73 -17.63 -27.51
N MET A 92 -9.69 -16.76 -27.22
CA MET A 92 -10.14 -15.72 -28.14
C MET A 92 -10.70 -14.54 -27.34
N ARG A 93 -10.03 -13.39 -27.49
CA ARG A 93 -10.44 -12.01 -27.17
C ARG A 93 -11.69 -11.80 -26.28
N MET A 94 -11.48 -11.17 -25.13
CA MET A 94 -12.34 -10.05 -24.73
C MET A 94 -11.57 -8.73 -24.88
N VAL A 95 -11.60 -8.17 -26.09
CA VAL A 95 -11.74 -6.70 -26.18
C VAL A 95 -13.24 -6.47 -25.96
N PRO A 96 -13.68 -5.84 -24.86
CA PRO A 96 -15.10 -5.75 -24.55
C PRO A 96 -15.87 -4.99 -25.63
N ASP A 97 -16.97 -5.56 -26.10
CA ASP A 97 -17.86 -4.93 -27.08
C ASP A 97 -18.36 -3.56 -26.56
N VAL A 98 -18.40 -2.57 -27.44
CA VAL A 98 -18.66 -1.17 -27.14
C VAL A 98 -20.07 -0.83 -27.60
N SER A 99 -21.06 -1.31 -26.83
CA SER A 99 -22.43 -0.83 -26.88
C SER A 99 -22.89 -0.35 -25.51
N ASP A 100 -23.53 0.82 -25.51
CA ASP A 100 -24.30 1.47 -24.44
C ASP A 100 -23.63 1.60 -23.05
N PHE A 101 -22.62 2.46 -22.97
CA PHE A 101 -22.26 3.11 -21.70
C PHE A 101 -22.00 4.61 -21.91
N GLU A 102 -22.91 5.46 -21.39
CA GLU A 102 -22.85 6.91 -21.61
C GLU A 102 -21.71 7.60 -20.85
N GLU A 103 -21.30 7.10 -19.67
CA GLU A 103 -20.31 7.76 -18.79
C GLU A 103 -18.84 7.52 -19.19
N LEU A 104 -18.53 6.52 -20.05
CA LEU A 104 -17.19 6.29 -20.62
C LEU A 104 -17.17 6.41 -22.16
N LYS A 105 -18.18 7.07 -22.71
CA LYS A 105 -18.27 7.40 -24.13
C LYS A 105 -17.22 8.44 -24.47
N LEU A 106 -16.39 8.20 -25.48
CA LEU A 106 -15.43 9.20 -25.93
C LEU A 106 -16.20 10.37 -26.58
N ARG A 107 -16.01 11.59 -26.06
CA ARG A 107 -16.56 12.82 -26.67
C ARG A 107 -15.60 13.39 -27.70
N TRP A 108 -14.34 13.54 -27.31
CA TRP A 108 -13.23 13.95 -28.17
C TRP A 108 -11.89 13.56 -27.53
N GLU A 109 -10.88 13.47 -28.37
CA GLU A 109 -9.46 13.38 -28.00
C GLU A 109 -8.68 14.38 -28.86
N LYS A 110 -7.62 14.97 -28.32
CA LYS A 110 -6.76 15.94 -29.03
C LYS A 110 -5.33 15.92 -28.51
N SER A 111 -4.39 16.19 -29.41
CA SER A 111 -2.99 16.43 -29.11
C SER A 111 -2.71 17.93 -29.05
N PHE A 112 -1.87 18.35 -28.11
CA PHE A 112 -1.40 19.71 -27.91
C PHE A 112 0.13 19.68 -27.76
N GLY A 113 0.82 20.35 -28.67
CA GLY A 113 2.27 20.39 -28.74
C GLY A 113 2.74 21.14 -29.98
N GLY A 114 4.03 21.10 -30.25
CA GLY A 114 4.66 21.84 -31.34
C GLY A 114 5.64 21.01 -32.17
N VAL A 115 6.90 21.45 -32.22
CA VAL A 115 7.95 20.83 -33.07
C VAL A 115 9.01 20.09 -32.26
N ARG A 116 8.79 19.91 -30.96
CA ARG A 116 9.64 19.21 -29.98
C ARG A 116 8.74 18.51 -28.95
N PRO A 117 9.28 17.58 -28.13
CA PRO A 117 8.45 16.82 -27.20
C PRO A 117 7.77 17.68 -26.13
N ASP A 118 6.44 17.58 -26.06
CA ASP A 118 5.56 18.28 -25.13
C ASP A 118 4.71 17.23 -24.37
N GLY A 119 4.25 17.50 -23.15
CA GLY A 119 3.50 16.49 -22.40
C GLY A 119 2.84 16.97 -21.11
N PHE A 120 1.65 16.46 -20.83
CA PHE A 120 0.91 16.73 -19.60
C PHE A 120 1.17 15.69 -18.51
N THR A 121 1.14 16.12 -17.25
CA THR A 121 1.35 15.29 -16.06
C THR A 121 0.10 15.22 -15.18
N GLU A 122 -0.66 16.31 -15.08
CA GLU A 122 -1.80 16.45 -14.18
C GLU A 122 -2.95 17.21 -14.85
N VAL A 123 -4.19 16.91 -14.46
CA VAL A 123 -5.41 17.54 -14.97
C VAL A 123 -6.42 17.84 -13.87
N ILE A 124 -7.08 18.98 -13.96
CA ILE A 124 -8.28 19.27 -13.17
C ILE A 124 -9.41 19.81 -14.05
N SER A 125 -10.65 19.68 -13.57
CA SER A 125 -11.78 20.40 -14.12
C SER A 125 -12.05 21.65 -13.28
N ARG A 126 -11.97 22.82 -13.91
CA ARG A 126 -12.30 24.10 -13.29
C ARG A 126 -13.79 24.15 -12.92
N ARG A 127 -14.07 24.54 -11.69
CA ARG A 127 -15.42 24.46 -11.09
C ARG A 127 -16.40 25.51 -11.62
N SER A 128 -15.91 26.63 -12.15
CA SER A 128 -16.73 27.77 -12.57
C SER A 128 -17.32 27.62 -13.98
N ASP A 129 -16.55 27.03 -14.91
CA ASP A 129 -16.85 27.01 -16.36
C ASP A 129 -16.73 25.61 -17.01
N LEU A 130 -16.32 24.58 -16.25
CA LEU A 130 -15.99 23.24 -16.74
C LEU A 130 -14.82 23.20 -17.74
N ALA A 131 -13.94 24.20 -17.76
CA ALA A 131 -12.71 24.12 -18.53
C ALA A 131 -11.83 22.96 -17.99
N THR A 132 -11.23 22.21 -18.92
CA THR A 132 -10.18 21.25 -18.59
C THR A 132 -8.88 22.03 -18.47
N ILE A 133 -8.25 22.00 -17.30
CA ILE A 133 -6.94 22.60 -17.05
C ILE A 133 -5.92 21.48 -17.00
N ALA A 134 -5.00 21.45 -17.96
CA ALA A 134 -3.90 20.49 -18.03
C ALA A 134 -2.58 21.19 -17.72
N VAL A 135 -1.69 20.53 -16.97
CA VAL A 135 -0.35 21.06 -16.68
C VAL A 135 0.73 20.04 -16.99
N GLY A 136 1.93 20.53 -17.30
CA GLY A 136 3.07 19.70 -17.65
C GLY A 136 4.27 20.51 -18.12
N HIS A 137 4.82 20.13 -19.27
CA HIS A 137 6.01 20.74 -19.85
C HIS A 137 5.84 21.01 -21.35
N ASN A 138 6.39 22.13 -21.81
CA ASN A 138 6.44 22.52 -23.22
C ASN A 138 7.90 22.75 -23.61
N SER A 139 8.45 21.88 -24.45
CA SER A 139 9.82 21.98 -24.96
C SER A 139 9.89 22.65 -26.33
N SER A 140 8.77 23.04 -26.94
CA SER A 140 8.66 23.59 -28.31
C SER A 140 9.23 25.00 -28.50
N ASP A 141 9.98 25.52 -27.52
CA ASP A 141 10.77 26.75 -27.64
C ASP A 141 11.91 26.63 -28.68
N SER A 142 12.38 27.80 -29.14
CA SER A 142 13.45 27.87 -30.15
C SER A 142 14.82 27.40 -29.64
N SER A 143 15.04 27.31 -28.33
CA SER A 143 16.31 26.93 -27.70
C SER A 143 16.43 25.45 -27.32
N GLY A 144 15.31 24.71 -27.29
CA GLY A 144 15.24 23.31 -26.86
C GLY A 144 15.24 23.16 -25.34
N ARG A 145 14.67 24.13 -24.64
CA ARG A 145 14.43 24.11 -23.19
C ARG A 145 12.95 23.84 -22.95
N SER A 146 12.67 23.20 -21.82
CA SER A 146 11.30 22.91 -21.41
C SER A 146 10.83 23.98 -20.43
N ASP A 147 9.69 24.60 -20.69
CA ASP A 147 9.02 25.50 -19.74
C ASP A 147 7.88 24.76 -19.02
N ALA A 148 7.57 25.14 -17.78
CA ALA A 148 6.38 24.64 -17.11
C ALA A 148 5.13 25.18 -17.82
N TRP A 149 4.24 24.29 -18.26
CA TRP A 149 3.13 24.64 -19.16
C TRP A 149 1.79 24.43 -18.48
N VAL A 150 0.86 25.36 -18.72
CA VAL A 150 -0.52 25.34 -18.23
C VAL A 150 -1.43 25.65 -19.41
N VAL A 151 -2.44 24.80 -19.63
CA VAL A 151 -3.33 24.88 -20.79
C VAL A 151 -4.78 24.78 -20.32
N ALA A 152 -5.61 25.75 -20.72
CA ALA A 152 -7.06 25.70 -20.52
C ALA A 152 -7.78 25.34 -21.81
N ILE A 153 -8.64 24.34 -21.72
CA ILE A 153 -9.31 23.72 -22.86
C ILE A 153 -10.82 23.75 -22.64
N GLY A 154 -11.55 24.19 -23.65
CA GLY A 154 -13.01 24.25 -23.63
C GLY A 154 -13.67 22.88 -23.70
N ASP A 155 -14.98 22.82 -23.44
CA ASP A 155 -15.78 21.59 -23.52
C ASP A 155 -15.89 21.01 -24.96
N ASP A 156 -15.60 21.83 -25.97
CA ASP A 156 -15.42 21.46 -27.40
C ASP A 156 -13.97 21.08 -27.77
N GLY A 157 -13.11 20.99 -26.75
CA GLY A 157 -11.69 20.72 -26.87
C GLY A 157 -10.88 21.88 -27.47
N GLN A 158 -11.43 23.07 -27.69
CA GLN A 158 -10.65 24.17 -28.25
C GLN A 158 -9.75 24.79 -27.17
N LEU A 159 -8.55 25.24 -27.58
CA LEU A 159 -7.66 26.00 -26.72
C LEU A 159 -8.35 27.32 -26.33
N LEU A 160 -8.52 27.56 -25.02
CA LEU A 160 -9.00 28.83 -24.50
C LEU A 160 -7.83 29.80 -24.27
N TRP A 161 -6.80 29.31 -23.59
CA TRP A 161 -5.52 29.98 -23.38
C TRP A 161 -4.45 28.95 -22.98
N GLU A 162 -3.19 29.34 -23.13
CA GLU A 162 -2.03 28.63 -22.60
C GLU A 162 -1.08 29.61 -21.91
N THR A 163 -0.22 29.12 -21.02
CA THR A 163 0.75 29.92 -20.29
C THR A 163 1.99 29.09 -19.98
N THR A 164 3.17 29.64 -20.27
CA THR A 164 4.45 29.07 -19.83
C THR A 164 4.99 29.83 -18.61
N ILE A 165 5.59 29.09 -17.68
CA ILE A 165 6.08 29.59 -16.39
C ILE A 165 7.52 29.11 -16.22
N GLY A 166 8.50 29.98 -16.47
CA GLY A 166 9.89 29.54 -16.45
C GLY A 166 10.94 30.65 -16.28
N GLY A 167 12.18 30.22 -16.10
CA GLY A 167 13.40 31.02 -16.22
C GLY A 167 13.95 30.95 -17.64
N ALA A 168 15.27 30.90 -17.77
CA ALA A 168 15.93 30.60 -19.04
C ALA A 168 16.47 29.16 -19.06
N ARG A 169 15.82 28.23 -18.36
CA ARG A 169 16.32 26.86 -18.10
C ARG A 169 15.18 25.85 -18.23
N ASN A 170 15.39 24.61 -17.78
CA ASN A 170 14.35 23.59 -17.82
C ASN A 170 13.47 23.70 -16.57
N ASP A 171 12.20 23.99 -16.79
CA ASP A 171 11.15 24.13 -15.82
C ASP A 171 10.01 23.16 -16.18
N ARG A 172 9.21 22.75 -15.18
CA ARG A 172 8.08 21.82 -15.37
C ARG A 172 7.00 22.10 -14.36
N ALA A 173 5.74 21.98 -14.77
CA ALA A 173 4.60 21.86 -13.87
C ALA A 173 4.32 20.37 -13.70
N ASN A 174 4.04 19.97 -12.47
CA ASN A 174 3.75 18.58 -12.11
C ASN A 174 2.34 18.44 -11.51
N GLY A 175 1.84 19.46 -10.79
CA GLY A 175 0.53 19.43 -10.16
C GLY A 175 -0.20 20.78 -10.20
N VAL A 176 -1.54 20.76 -10.13
CA VAL A 176 -2.39 21.96 -10.20
C VAL A 176 -3.63 21.86 -9.30
N TYR A 177 -4.09 23.00 -8.77
CA TYR A 177 -5.30 23.09 -7.94
C TYR A 177 -6.16 24.32 -8.29
N ASP A 178 -7.48 24.14 -8.38
CA ASP A 178 -8.49 25.19 -8.63
C ASP A 178 -9.04 25.75 -7.30
N LEU A 179 -8.67 26.99 -6.97
CA LEU A 179 -9.08 27.65 -5.74
C LEU A 179 -10.54 28.14 -5.81
N PRO A 180 -11.21 28.34 -4.66
CA PRO A 180 -12.60 28.83 -4.62
C PRO A 180 -12.83 30.23 -5.23
N ASP A 181 -11.76 30.99 -5.49
CA ASP A 181 -11.76 32.30 -6.15
C ASP A 181 -11.54 32.22 -7.68
N GLY A 182 -11.51 31.00 -8.25
CA GLY A 182 -11.28 30.73 -9.69
C GLY A 182 -9.82 30.79 -10.13
N SER A 183 -8.91 31.17 -9.22
CA SER A 183 -7.48 31.20 -9.48
C SER A 183 -6.86 29.81 -9.38
N LEU A 184 -5.76 29.59 -10.09
CA LEU A 184 -5.06 28.32 -10.13
C LEU A 184 -3.77 28.40 -9.32
N ILE A 185 -3.48 27.36 -8.53
CA ILE A 185 -2.15 27.11 -7.97
C ILE A 185 -1.48 26.03 -8.82
N VAL A 186 -0.26 26.29 -9.29
CA VAL A 186 0.54 25.35 -10.07
C VAL A 186 1.84 25.09 -9.33
N VAL A 187 2.22 23.81 -9.21
CA VAL A 187 3.46 23.38 -8.56
C VAL A 187 4.32 22.53 -9.49
N GLY A 188 5.62 22.51 -9.25
CA GLY A 188 6.55 21.76 -10.08
C GLY A 188 8.01 21.97 -9.70
N ALA A 189 8.87 22.10 -10.71
CA ALA A 189 10.28 22.42 -10.52
C ALA A 189 10.75 23.50 -11.48
N THR A 190 11.73 24.29 -11.03
CA THR A 190 12.43 25.30 -11.83
C THR A 190 13.91 25.31 -11.48
N VAL A 191 14.78 25.77 -12.38
CA VAL A 191 16.22 25.91 -12.05
C VAL A 191 16.55 27.35 -11.65
N ASN A 192 16.91 27.54 -10.38
CA ASN A 192 17.30 28.83 -9.82
C ASN A 192 18.54 29.40 -10.52
N GLU A 193 18.41 30.56 -11.17
CA GLU A 193 19.46 31.13 -12.04
C GLU A 193 20.76 31.51 -11.31
N PHE A 194 20.71 31.79 -10.00
CA PHE A 194 21.89 32.19 -9.22
C PHE A 194 22.71 30.99 -8.73
N SER A 195 22.05 29.93 -8.31
CA SER A 195 22.70 28.73 -7.76
C SER A 195 22.86 27.60 -8.78
N GLY A 196 22.10 27.63 -9.88
CA GLY A 196 22.05 26.57 -10.88
C GLY A 196 21.35 25.29 -10.42
N ARG A 197 20.66 25.32 -9.28
CA ARG A 197 20.01 24.16 -8.63
C ARG A 197 18.55 24.03 -9.02
N LEU A 198 18.05 22.79 -9.02
CA LEU A 198 16.62 22.53 -9.16
C LEU A 198 15.90 22.88 -7.84
N VAL A 199 14.86 23.70 -7.90
CA VAL A 199 14.07 24.16 -6.75
C VAL A 199 12.58 24.00 -7.05
N GLY A 200 11.75 23.92 -6.00
CA GLY A 200 10.31 23.77 -6.14
C GLY A 200 9.68 25.03 -6.74
N LEU A 201 8.95 24.89 -7.84
CA LEU A 201 8.14 25.98 -8.40
C LEU A 201 6.77 26.01 -7.70
N VAL A 202 6.32 27.20 -7.31
CA VAL A 202 4.91 27.46 -6.96
C VAL A 202 4.46 28.74 -7.65
N ALA A 203 3.36 28.70 -8.39
CA ALA A 203 2.79 29.87 -9.06
C ALA A 203 1.29 29.98 -8.81
N LYS A 204 0.78 31.21 -8.78
CA LYS A 204 -0.66 31.52 -8.76
C LYS A 204 -1.03 32.25 -10.05
N LEU A 205 -2.02 31.72 -10.76
CA LEU A 205 -2.56 32.28 -12.01
C LEU A 205 -4.00 32.70 -11.77
N ASP A 206 -4.51 33.70 -12.49
CA ASP A 206 -5.93 34.04 -12.48
C ASP A 206 -6.78 33.15 -13.42
N GLU A 207 -8.08 33.44 -13.50
CA GLU A 207 -9.01 32.70 -14.38
C GLU A 207 -8.60 32.72 -15.86
N SER A 208 -7.88 33.76 -16.30
CA SER A 208 -7.43 33.97 -17.68
C SER A 208 -6.05 33.37 -18.00
N GLY A 209 -5.36 32.83 -16.98
CA GLY A 209 -3.99 32.32 -17.10
C GLY A 209 -2.91 33.35 -16.76
N GLU A 210 -3.24 34.60 -16.42
CA GLU A 210 -2.22 35.60 -16.07
C GLU A 210 -1.53 35.20 -14.76
N VAL A 211 -0.19 35.11 -14.78
CA VAL A 211 0.62 34.76 -13.60
C VAL A 211 0.65 35.92 -12.60
N LEU A 212 -0.25 35.86 -11.61
CA LEU A 212 -0.35 36.83 -10.51
C LEU A 212 0.93 36.87 -9.67
N TRP A 213 1.51 35.70 -9.36
CA TRP A 213 2.82 35.59 -8.74
C TRP A 213 3.47 34.22 -8.96
N ARG A 214 4.80 34.17 -8.80
CA ARG A 214 5.56 32.92 -8.65
C ARG A 214 6.54 32.97 -7.47
N ARG A 215 6.89 31.80 -6.93
CA ARG A 215 7.82 31.56 -5.82
C ARG A 215 8.71 30.37 -6.16
N GLU A 216 9.91 30.41 -5.60
CA GLU A 216 10.85 29.30 -5.57
C GLU A 216 10.94 28.82 -4.12
N LEU A 217 10.61 27.54 -3.88
CA LEU A 217 10.83 26.85 -2.61
C LEU A 217 12.16 26.10 -2.71
N SER A 218 13.12 26.46 -1.85
CA SER A 218 14.49 25.94 -1.89
C SER A 218 14.82 25.22 -0.59
N GLY A 219 15.35 23.99 -0.70
CA GLY A 219 15.89 23.23 0.42
C GLY A 219 17.38 23.46 0.66
N SER A 220 17.96 22.68 1.58
CA SER A 220 19.42 22.45 1.61
C SER A 220 19.89 21.72 0.36
N ASP A 221 19.00 20.93 -0.22
CA ASP A 221 19.20 20.12 -1.39
C ASP A 221 18.24 20.53 -2.53
N ASP A 222 18.46 19.96 -3.71
CA ASP A 222 17.61 20.18 -4.88
C ASP A 222 16.17 19.73 -4.54
N LEU A 223 15.14 20.37 -5.11
CA LEU A 223 13.74 20.09 -4.80
C LEU A 223 12.89 20.07 -6.08
N THR A 224 12.04 19.05 -6.21
CA THR A 224 10.93 19.00 -7.16
C THR A 224 9.64 18.87 -6.34
N LEU A 225 8.66 19.73 -6.58
CA LEU A 225 7.30 19.51 -6.08
C LEU A 225 6.51 18.73 -7.12
N ASN A 226 5.77 17.71 -6.71
CA ASN A 226 5.06 16.80 -7.61
C ASN A 226 3.54 17.01 -7.56
N THR A 227 2.99 17.35 -6.39
CA THR A 227 1.54 17.41 -6.18
C THR A 227 1.15 18.51 -5.18
N VAL A 228 -0.10 18.98 -5.26
CA VAL A 228 -0.67 20.05 -4.44
C VAL A 228 -2.16 19.83 -4.17
N ILE A 229 -2.57 20.07 -2.91
CA ILE A 229 -3.98 20.07 -2.49
C ILE A 229 -4.27 21.31 -1.62
N ALA A 230 -5.50 21.82 -1.64
CA ALA A 230 -5.94 22.76 -0.59
C ALA A 230 -6.50 21.99 0.61
N VAL A 231 -6.07 22.38 1.81
CA VAL A 231 -6.53 21.81 3.10
C VAL A 231 -7.45 22.75 3.88
N ALA A 232 -7.43 24.04 3.56
CA ALA A 232 -8.40 25.06 3.98
C ALA A 232 -8.50 26.17 2.91
N GLN A 233 -9.35 27.18 3.12
CA GLN A 233 -9.57 28.27 2.15
C GLN A 233 -8.30 29.11 1.87
N ASP A 234 -7.40 29.19 2.85
CA ASP A 234 -6.17 29.98 2.84
C ASP A 234 -4.89 29.13 2.93
N ARG A 235 -5.02 27.79 2.83
CA ARG A 235 -3.96 26.83 3.14
C ARG A 235 -3.85 25.72 2.12
N LEU A 236 -2.62 25.48 1.67
CA LEU A 236 -2.24 24.51 0.65
C LEU A 236 -1.25 23.52 1.26
N VAL A 237 -1.30 22.26 0.87
CA VAL A 237 -0.21 21.29 1.13
C VAL A 237 0.41 20.92 -0.21
N VAL A 238 1.73 21.01 -0.28
CA VAL A 238 2.54 20.59 -1.42
C VAL A 238 3.45 19.46 -0.99
N ALA A 239 3.68 18.50 -1.87
CA ALA A 239 4.64 17.43 -1.64
C ALA A 239 5.44 17.08 -2.89
N GLY A 240 6.57 16.42 -2.69
CA GLY A 240 7.50 16.04 -3.74
C GLY A 240 8.78 15.45 -3.17
N THR A 241 9.89 15.60 -3.88
CA THR A 241 11.13 14.86 -3.61
C THR A 241 12.34 15.80 -3.60
N SER A 242 13.20 15.66 -2.59
CA SER A 242 14.39 16.50 -2.40
C SER A 242 15.70 15.70 -2.33
N GLY A 243 16.75 16.23 -2.97
CA GLY A 243 18.12 15.77 -2.83
C GLY A 243 18.33 14.30 -3.18
N LYS A 244 18.79 13.51 -2.21
CA LYS A 244 19.02 12.06 -2.34
C LYS A 244 17.71 11.27 -2.27
N LEU A 245 16.71 11.68 -3.05
CA LEU A 245 15.37 11.09 -3.05
C LEU A 245 14.78 11.04 -1.63
N ALA A 246 14.66 12.16 -0.93
CA ALA A 246 13.97 12.25 0.35
C ALA A 246 12.60 12.91 0.16
N GLY A 247 11.54 12.32 0.71
CA GLY A 247 10.20 12.87 0.62
C GLY A 247 10.13 14.25 1.28
N TYR A 248 9.48 15.20 0.61
CA TYR A 248 9.29 16.57 1.07
C TYR A 248 7.80 16.84 1.19
N VAL A 249 7.36 17.41 2.31
CA VAL A 249 5.99 17.94 2.47
C VAL A 249 6.06 19.30 3.13
N ALA A 250 5.27 20.24 2.63
CA ALA A 250 5.09 21.55 3.25
C ALA A 250 3.64 22.01 3.17
N GLU A 251 3.20 22.70 4.22
CA GLU A 251 1.98 23.50 4.17
C GLU A 251 2.33 24.96 3.90
N LEU A 252 1.65 25.57 2.93
CA LEU A 252 1.83 26.94 2.48
C LEU A 252 0.58 27.77 2.77
N ASP A 253 0.76 29.08 2.93
CA ASP A 253 -0.35 30.04 2.78
C ASP A 253 -0.73 30.21 1.30
N VAL A 254 -1.89 30.82 1.04
CA VAL A 254 -2.39 31.11 -0.32
C VAL A 254 -1.54 32.15 -1.11
N ASP A 255 -0.49 32.72 -0.51
CA ASP A 255 0.54 33.55 -1.18
C ASP A 255 1.82 32.74 -1.52
N GLY A 256 1.81 31.42 -1.25
CA GLY A 256 2.91 30.49 -1.49
C GLY A 256 4.05 30.56 -0.47
N LYS A 257 3.81 31.10 0.73
CA LYS A 257 4.82 31.15 1.81
C LYS A 257 4.70 29.90 2.71
N PRO A 258 5.81 29.25 3.09
CA PRO A 258 5.75 28.08 3.96
C PRO A 258 5.30 28.45 5.38
N VAL A 259 4.31 27.71 5.88
CA VAL A 259 3.86 27.75 7.28
C VAL A 259 4.59 26.67 8.08
N TRP A 260 4.69 25.46 7.53
CA TRP A 260 5.63 24.43 7.97
C TRP A 260 6.15 23.64 6.78
N GLN A 261 7.32 23.02 6.95
CA GLN A 261 7.92 22.12 5.97
C GLN A 261 8.74 21.05 6.69
N GLN A 262 8.75 19.84 6.16
CA GLN A 262 9.49 18.72 6.73
C GLN A 262 9.96 17.75 5.66
N MET A 263 11.01 17.00 6.00
CA MET A 263 11.43 15.85 5.22
C MET A 263 10.80 14.60 5.84
N LEU A 264 10.20 13.76 5.01
CA LEU A 264 9.84 12.40 5.34
C LEU A 264 11.17 11.60 5.40
N LYS A 265 11.49 11.08 6.59
CA LYS A 265 12.79 10.47 6.92
C LYS A 265 12.61 9.30 7.88
N ASP A 266 11.67 8.40 7.57
CA ASP A 266 11.48 7.22 8.42
C ASP A 266 12.48 6.11 8.07
N LYS A 267 12.59 5.68 6.80
CA LYS A 267 13.50 4.61 6.35
C LYS A 267 13.86 4.74 4.86
N GLY A 268 15.12 5.04 4.57
CA GLY A 268 15.64 5.07 3.19
C GLY A 268 15.27 6.33 2.40
N PRO A 269 15.53 6.32 1.08
CA PRO A 269 15.03 7.30 0.13
C PRO A 269 13.55 7.06 -0.21
N ASP A 270 12.76 8.12 -0.13
CA ASP A 270 11.34 8.21 -0.44
C ASP A 270 11.13 9.14 -1.65
N ILE A 271 10.48 8.66 -2.70
CA ILE A 271 9.98 9.50 -3.81
C ILE A 271 8.48 9.69 -3.60
N VAL A 272 8.00 10.93 -3.62
CA VAL A 272 6.56 11.24 -3.51
C VAL A 272 5.95 11.42 -4.89
N HIS A 273 4.79 10.81 -5.13
CA HIS A 273 4.00 11.00 -6.35
C HIS A 273 2.70 11.78 -6.06
N ALA A 274 1.89 11.35 -5.08
CA ALA A 274 0.54 11.89 -4.88
C ALA A 274 0.19 12.27 -3.43
N LEU A 275 -0.89 13.05 -3.29
CA LEU A 275 -1.43 13.59 -2.04
C LEU A 275 -2.95 13.47 -2.00
N ALA A 276 -3.51 13.11 -0.84
CA ALA A 276 -4.95 13.17 -0.58
C ALA A 276 -5.24 13.72 0.82
N GLN A 277 -6.29 14.55 0.95
CA GLN A 277 -6.83 14.94 2.26
C GLN A 277 -7.92 13.96 2.69
N LEU A 278 -7.81 13.42 3.90
CA LEU A 278 -8.85 12.59 4.50
C LEU A 278 -10.01 13.46 5.06
N PRO A 279 -11.23 12.91 5.19
CA PRO A 279 -12.39 13.63 5.74
C PRO A 279 -12.21 14.23 7.14
N ASN A 280 -11.21 13.77 7.90
CA ASN A 280 -10.89 14.30 9.23
C ASN A 280 -9.78 15.37 9.23
N GLY A 281 -9.34 15.82 8.05
CA GLY A 281 -8.32 16.86 7.87
C GLY A 281 -6.88 16.37 7.84
N GLU A 282 -6.64 15.07 8.06
CA GLU A 282 -5.33 14.46 7.91
C GLU A 282 -4.90 14.35 6.44
N ILE A 283 -3.62 14.12 6.21
CA ILE A 283 -2.99 14.13 4.88
C ILE A 283 -2.39 12.74 4.63
N ALA A 284 -2.69 12.12 3.50
CA ALA A 284 -1.97 10.94 3.04
C ALA A 284 -1.07 11.30 1.85
N VAL A 285 0.10 10.69 1.80
CA VAL A 285 1.11 10.82 0.76
C VAL A 285 1.35 9.43 0.17
N ALA A 286 1.45 9.33 -1.15
CA ALA A 286 1.81 8.11 -1.85
C ALA A 286 3.07 8.28 -2.70
N GLY A 287 3.79 7.19 -2.92
CA GLY A 287 4.89 7.15 -3.86
C GLY A 287 5.63 5.81 -3.87
N GLU A 288 6.96 5.86 -3.91
CA GLU A 288 7.85 4.69 -3.79
C GLU A 288 8.96 4.91 -2.76
N ARG A 289 9.49 3.80 -2.24
CA ARG A 289 10.58 3.76 -1.26
C ARG A 289 11.69 2.84 -1.76
N THR A 290 12.86 3.40 -2.03
CA THR A 290 14.00 2.66 -2.56
C THR A 290 14.76 1.92 -1.44
N GLU A 291 14.64 0.60 -1.37
CA GLU A 291 15.58 -0.23 -0.61
C GLU A 291 16.79 -0.61 -1.50
N LEU A 292 17.77 -1.37 -0.98
CA LEU A 292 19.12 -1.48 -1.56
C LEU A 292 19.21 -1.80 -3.08
N PHE A 293 18.22 -2.53 -3.61
CA PHE A 293 18.19 -2.97 -5.01
C PHE A 293 16.79 -2.94 -5.68
N SER A 294 15.74 -2.48 -4.98
CA SER A 294 14.38 -2.35 -5.51
C SER A 294 13.67 -1.15 -4.85
N SER A 295 12.60 -0.66 -5.47
CA SER A 295 11.67 0.29 -4.85
C SER A 295 10.36 -0.40 -4.53
N ASP A 296 9.87 -0.29 -3.29
CA ASP A 296 8.54 -0.74 -2.89
C ASP A 296 7.53 0.42 -2.99
N ALA A 297 6.25 0.14 -3.26
CA ALA A 297 5.23 1.18 -3.24
C ALA A 297 5.00 1.64 -1.79
N TRP A 298 4.77 2.94 -1.58
CA TRP A 298 4.80 3.50 -0.25
C TRP A 298 3.64 4.44 0.04
N LEU A 299 3.07 4.31 1.24
CA LEU A 299 2.11 5.26 1.79
C LEU A 299 2.60 5.75 3.16
N VAL A 300 2.42 7.06 3.41
CA VAL A 300 2.50 7.63 4.74
C VAL A 300 1.28 8.52 5.02
N ARG A 301 0.72 8.37 6.21
CA ARG A 301 -0.35 9.20 6.74
C ARG A 301 0.23 10.16 7.77
N LEU A 302 -0.11 11.44 7.62
CA LEU A 302 0.30 12.56 8.45
C LEU A 302 -0.92 13.19 9.11
N SER A 303 -0.75 13.72 10.31
CA SER A 303 -1.75 14.54 10.97
C SER A 303 -1.99 15.85 10.20
N ALA A 304 -3.04 16.59 10.54
CA ALA A 304 -3.29 17.91 9.92
C ALA A 304 -2.15 18.93 10.15
N SER A 305 -1.32 18.73 11.18
CA SER A 305 -0.09 19.52 11.42
C SER A 305 1.17 18.90 10.80
N GLY A 306 1.01 17.86 9.98
CA GLY A 306 2.07 17.15 9.27
C GLY A 306 2.81 16.09 10.09
N GLU A 307 2.48 15.84 11.36
CA GLU A 307 3.21 14.84 12.17
C GLU A 307 2.89 13.42 11.67
N PRO A 308 3.89 12.51 11.49
CA PRO A 308 3.63 11.15 11.03
C PRO A 308 2.70 10.36 11.97
N VAL A 309 1.64 9.78 11.39
CA VAL A 309 0.68 8.90 12.08
C VAL A 309 1.07 7.44 11.86
N TRP A 310 1.26 7.03 10.61
CA TRP A 310 1.82 5.74 10.22
C TRP A 310 2.47 5.81 8.83
N SER A 311 3.44 4.94 8.55
CA SER A 311 3.93 4.68 7.19
C SER A 311 4.05 3.19 6.92
N ALA A 312 3.90 2.78 5.67
CA ALA A 312 3.96 1.39 5.24
C ALA A 312 4.43 1.26 3.79
N SER A 313 5.28 0.25 3.53
CA SER A 313 5.61 -0.22 2.18
C SER A 313 4.68 -1.37 1.78
N PHE A 314 4.35 -1.44 0.50
CA PHE A 314 3.46 -2.39 -0.15
C PHE A 314 4.17 -2.90 -1.40
N GLY A 315 4.19 -4.21 -1.60
CA GLY A 315 4.96 -4.80 -2.69
C GLY A 315 5.50 -6.19 -2.37
N GLY A 316 6.24 -6.72 -3.32
CA GLY A 316 6.80 -8.07 -3.31
C GLY A 316 8.32 -8.11 -3.10
N VAL A 317 9.03 -8.71 -4.05
CA VAL A 317 10.51 -8.77 -4.11
C VAL A 317 11.05 -7.89 -5.24
N ASP A 318 10.22 -7.66 -6.27
CA ASP A 318 10.52 -6.84 -7.43
C ASP A 318 10.12 -5.37 -7.16
N GLY A 319 9.99 -4.54 -8.20
CA GLY A 319 9.59 -3.14 -8.06
C GLY A 319 8.08 -2.97 -7.86
N ASP A 320 7.69 -2.02 -7.02
CA ASP A 320 6.31 -1.61 -6.78
C ASP A 320 6.25 -0.09 -6.63
N ILE A 321 5.24 0.57 -7.20
CA ILE A 321 5.09 2.03 -7.20
C ILE A 321 3.62 2.41 -7.01
N PHE A 322 3.32 3.47 -6.23
CA PHE A 322 2.03 4.16 -6.29
C PHE A 322 2.16 5.50 -7.01
N SER A 323 1.47 5.64 -8.14
CA SER A 323 1.42 6.83 -8.98
C SER A 323 0.41 7.87 -8.46
N ASP A 324 -0.77 7.43 -8.01
CA ASP A 324 -1.87 8.30 -7.59
C ASP A 324 -2.64 7.73 -6.38
N LEU A 325 -3.32 8.61 -5.64
CA LEU A 325 -3.95 8.34 -4.36
C LEU A 325 -5.28 9.10 -4.19
N LEU A 326 -6.35 8.35 -3.96
CA LEU A 326 -7.69 8.88 -3.72
C LEU A 326 -8.17 8.58 -2.29
N ALA A 327 -8.57 9.61 -1.55
CA ALA A 327 -9.27 9.45 -0.28
C ALA A 327 -10.79 9.33 -0.49
N LEU A 328 -11.39 8.30 0.12
CA LEU A 328 -12.84 8.06 0.10
C LEU A 328 -13.54 8.65 1.33
N THR A 329 -14.86 8.79 1.27
CA THR A 329 -15.69 9.39 2.34
C THR A 329 -15.73 8.60 3.64
N ASP A 330 -15.42 7.30 3.58
CA ASP A 330 -15.26 6.43 4.75
C ASP A 330 -13.87 6.57 5.42
N GLY A 331 -12.97 7.38 4.84
CA GLY A 331 -11.60 7.56 5.28
C GLY A 331 -10.63 6.45 4.83
N SER A 332 -11.08 5.50 4.02
CA SER A 332 -10.19 4.58 3.31
C SER A 332 -9.50 5.29 2.14
N LEU A 333 -8.35 4.77 1.72
CA LEU A 333 -7.59 5.29 0.59
C LEU A 333 -7.57 4.24 -0.52
N VAL A 334 -7.60 4.67 -1.78
CA VAL A 334 -7.31 3.84 -2.95
C VAL A 334 -6.05 4.40 -3.60
N ALA A 335 -4.98 3.61 -3.60
CA ALA A 335 -3.76 3.90 -4.32
C ALA A 335 -3.73 3.11 -5.64
N VAL A 336 -3.19 3.72 -6.69
CA VAL A 336 -3.00 3.06 -8.00
C VAL A 336 -1.58 3.28 -8.50
N GLY A 337 -1.06 2.35 -9.28
CA GLY A 337 0.32 2.37 -9.73
C GLY A 337 0.69 1.14 -10.55
N SER A 338 1.89 0.59 -10.32
CA SER A 338 2.32 -0.66 -10.92
C SER A 338 3.06 -1.59 -9.95
N THR A 339 3.04 -2.87 -10.29
CA THR A 339 3.68 -3.98 -9.57
C THR A 339 4.41 -4.87 -10.56
N TYR A 340 5.62 -5.31 -10.20
CA TYR A 340 6.45 -6.20 -11.02
C TYR A 340 6.33 -7.64 -10.49
N THR A 341 6.32 -8.64 -11.38
CA THR A 341 6.20 -10.04 -10.98
C THR A 341 7.01 -10.98 -11.90
N GLU A 342 7.47 -12.13 -11.38
CA GLU A 342 8.10 -13.16 -12.22
C GLU A 342 7.20 -13.67 -13.38
N ALA A 343 5.88 -13.50 -13.28
CA ALA A 343 4.91 -13.98 -14.26
C ALA A 343 4.52 -12.94 -15.34
N ALA A 344 4.69 -11.65 -15.06
CA ALA A 344 4.36 -10.54 -15.93
C ALA A 344 5.25 -9.33 -15.59
N MET A 345 5.89 -8.75 -16.62
CA MET A 345 6.99 -7.78 -16.44
C MET A 345 6.59 -6.58 -15.59
N GLU A 346 5.50 -5.90 -15.94
CA GLU A 346 4.89 -4.85 -15.13
C GLU A 346 3.36 -4.96 -15.28
N GLN A 347 2.63 -4.88 -14.16
CA GLN A 347 1.17 -4.91 -14.13
C GLN A 347 0.58 -3.67 -13.47
N GLY A 348 -0.55 -3.20 -13.98
CA GLY A 348 -1.30 -2.12 -13.40
C GLY A 348 -1.89 -2.53 -12.06
N TRP A 349 -1.56 -1.82 -10.99
CA TRP A 349 -1.90 -2.25 -9.62
C TRP A 349 -2.82 -1.25 -8.93
N MET A 350 -3.75 -1.77 -8.14
CA MET A 350 -4.63 -0.99 -7.27
C MET A 350 -4.69 -1.63 -5.88
N VAL A 351 -4.56 -0.80 -4.85
CA VAL A 351 -4.68 -1.21 -3.44
C VAL A 351 -5.64 -0.28 -2.73
N ARG A 352 -6.72 -0.81 -2.15
CA ARG A 352 -7.53 -0.08 -1.17
C ARG A 352 -7.01 -0.41 0.23
N VAL A 353 -6.62 0.62 0.99
CA VAL A 353 -6.24 0.50 2.39
C VAL A 353 -7.26 1.17 3.29
N ASN A 354 -7.49 0.61 4.48
CA ASN A 354 -8.33 1.22 5.50
C ASN A 354 -7.60 2.38 6.20
N THR A 355 -8.28 3.05 7.13
CA THR A 355 -7.72 4.17 7.90
C THR A 355 -6.39 3.84 8.59
N ASP A 356 -6.21 2.59 8.98
CA ASP A 356 -5.12 2.12 9.83
C ASP A 356 -3.97 1.51 9.00
N GLY A 357 -4.00 1.69 7.67
CA GLY A 357 -2.99 1.21 6.72
C GLY A 357 -3.12 -0.26 6.31
N GLY A 358 -4.15 -0.97 6.81
CA GLY A 358 -4.41 -2.37 6.45
C GLY A 358 -5.09 -2.51 5.09
N ILE A 359 -4.61 -3.43 4.25
CA ILE A 359 -5.20 -3.72 2.94
C ILE A 359 -6.63 -4.25 3.10
N VAL A 360 -7.58 -3.59 2.44
CA VAL A 360 -8.98 -4.02 2.29
C VAL A 360 -9.09 -4.99 1.10
N TRP A 361 -8.48 -4.60 -0.02
CA TRP A 361 -8.26 -5.44 -1.19
C TRP A 361 -7.11 -4.88 -2.02
N GLU A 362 -6.46 -5.76 -2.77
CA GLU A 362 -5.52 -5.42 -3.84
C GLU A 362 -5.89 -6.14 -5.14
N LYS A 363 -5.55 -5.55 -6.29
CA LYS A 363 -5.93 -6.04 -7.61
C LYS A 363 -4.86 -5.65 -8.63
N SER A 364 -4.38 -6.62 -9.39
CA SER A 364 -3.55 -6.39 -10.57
C SER A 364 -4.41 -6.52 -11.83
N PHE A 365 -4.16 -5.64 -12.80
CA PHE A 365 -4.85 -5.54 -14.08
C PHE A 365 -3.76 -5.46 -15.16
N GLY A 366 -3.89 -6.30 -16.19
CA GLY A 366 -2.92 -6.37 -17.28
C GLY A 366 -2.85 -7.76 -17.88
N GLY A 367 -1.85 -7.97 -18.72
CA GLY A 367 -1.55 -9.23 -19.39
C GLY A 367 -0.09 -9.64 -19.21
N ILE A 368 0.49 -10.17 -20.29
CA ILE A 368 1.93 -10.38 -20.44
C ILE A 368 2.44 -9.19 -21.26
N GLY A 369 3.09 -8.24 -20.61
CA GLY A 369 3.53 -6.98 -21.21
C GLY A 369 3.95 -5.99 -20.13
N VAL A 370 3.88 -4.70 -20.47
CA VAL A 370 4.04 -3.57 -19.55
C VAL A 370 2.69 -2.86 -19.44
N ASP A 371 1.97 -3.13 -18.35
CA ASP A 371 0.72 -2.45 -18.00
C ASP A 371 0.94 -1.64 -16.72
N SER A 372 0.39 -0.43 -16.63
CA SER A 372 0.50 0.43 -15.45
C SER A 372 -0.74 1.29 -15.25
N LEU A 373 -1.03 1.66 -14.00
CA LEU A 373 -2.10 2.59 -13.65
C LEU A 373 -1.47 3.88 -13.10
N SER A 374 -2.06 5.01 -13.47
CA SER A 374 -1.43 6.32 -13.27
C SER A 374 -2.32 7.32 -12.55
N GLY A 375 -3.64 7.28 -12.76
CA GLY A 375 -4.60 8.18 -12.11
C GLY A 375 -5.94 7.53 -11.80
N VAL A 376 -6.61 7.95 -10.72
CA VAL A 376 -7.86 7.38 -10.23
C VAL A 376 -8.86 8.44 -9.74
N THR A 377 -10.14 8.23 -10.05
CA THR A 377 -11.25 9.05 -9.53
C THR A 377 -12.48 8.21 -9.20
N VAL A 378 -13.41 8.74 -8.41
CA VAL A 378 -14.60 8.02 -7.91
C VAL A 378 -15.90 8.59 -8.47
N LEU A 379 -16.82 7.70 -8.82
CA LEU A 379 -18.16 8.00 -9.32
C LEU A 379 -19.18 8.13 -8.18
N GLY A 380 -20.31 8.75 -8.48
CA GLY A 380 -21.41 8.92 -7.51
C GLY A 380 -22.02 7.62 -6.97
N ASP A 381 -21.75 6.48 -7.62
CA ASP A 381 -22.14 5.14 -7.17
C ASP A 381 -21.02 4.38 -6.42
N GLN A 382 -19.92 5.06 -6.08
CA GLN A 382 -18.69 4.54 -5.45
C GLN A 382 -17.85 3.58 -6.34
N SER A 383 -18.21 3.35 -7.60
CA SER A 383 -17.27 2.75 -8.54
C SER A 383 -16.15 3.74 -8.91
N LEU A 384 -15.01 3.21 -9.33
CA LEU A 384 -13.80 3.95 -9.65
C LEU A 384 -13.62 4.01 -11.17
N VAL A 385 -13.11 5.13 -11.67
CA VAL A 385 -12.55 5.25 -13.01
C VAL A 385 -11.05 5.42 -12.86
N VAL A 386 -10.28 4.62 -13.59
CA VAL A 386 -8.82 4.56 -13.50
C VAL A 386 -8.23 4.72 -14.89
N VAL A 387 -7.12 5.42 -15.00
CA VAL A 387 -6.38 5.60 -16.25
C VAL A 387 -4.94 5.13 -16.12
N GLY A 388 -4.30 4.83 -17.24
CA GLY A 388 -2.92 4.38 -17.28
C GLY A 388 -2.45 4.01 -18.66
N ARG A 389 -1.53 3.04 -18.73
CA ARG A 389 -0.99 2.45 -19.96
C ARG A 389 -1.21 0.94 -19.99
N THR A 390 -1.39 0.39 -21.18
CA THR A 390 -1.41 -1.06 -21.43
C THR A 390 -0.58 -1.41 -22.66
N ASP A 391 0.11 -2.54 -22.64
CA ASP A 391 0.79 -3.15 -23.80
C ASP A 391 0.09 -4.48 -24.09
N ALA A 392 -1.12 -4.40 -24.65
CA ALA A 392 -2.09 -5.49 -24.71
C ALA A 392 -1.77 -6.62 -25.71
N GLY A 393 -0.50 -6.99 -25.85
CA GLY A 393 -0.03 -8.16 -26.59
C GLY A 393 -0.03 -8.01 -28.12
N ASN A 394 -0.16 -6.78 -28.64
CA ASN A 394 0.02 -6.47 -30.04
C ASN A 394 0.61 -5.07 -30.23
N GLU A 395 1.68 -4.97 -31.03
CA GLU A 395 2.39 -3.74 -31.44
C GLU A 395 1.53 -2.73 -32.25
N GLN A 396 0.20 -2.90 -32.23
CA GLN A 396 -0.78 -2.11 -32.99
C GLN A 396 -2.01 -1.74 -32.14
N ALA A 397 -1.96 -1.92 -30.82
CA ALA A 397 -3.03 -1.53 -29.92
C ALA A 397 -2.82 -0.10 -29.44
N PRO A 398 -3.91 0.67 -29.26
CA PRO A 398 -3.84 1.91 -28.50
C PRO A 398 -3.36 1.64 -27.07
N ASN A 399 -2.34 2.39 -26.65
CA ASN A 399 -1.64 2.11 -25.39
C ASN A 399 -2.25 2.86 -24.18
N SER A 400 -3.07 3.90 -24.41
CA SER A 400 -3.76 4.60 -23.32
C SER A 400 -4.91 3.76 -22.79
N TRP A 401 -4.96 3.53 -21.47
CA TRP A 401 -5.91 2.62 -20.86
C TRP A 401 -6.90 3.35 -19.95
N VAL A 402 -8.18 2.94 -20.02
CA VAL A 402 -9.25 3.42 -19.14
C VAL A 402 -10.04 2.24 -18.60
N LEU A 403 -10.13 2.14 -17.27
CA LEU A 403 -10.85 1.09 -16.56
C LEU A 403 -12.00 1.70 -15.76
N ARG A 404 -13.09 0.95 -15.64
CA ARG A 404 -14.08 1.12 -14.57
C ARG A 404 -14.00 -0.08 -13.65
N VAL A 405 -13.85 0.18 -12.36
CA VAL A 405 -13.66 -0.82 -11.30
C VAL A 405 -14.72 -0.62 -10.23
N SER A 406 -15.27 -1.68 -9.65
CA SER A 406 -16.22 -1.56 -8.54
C SER A 406 -15.53 -1.08 -7.26
N ASP A 407 -16.32 -0.60 -6.29
CA ASP A 407 -15.86 -0.33 -4.91
C ASP A 407 -15.12 -1.52 -4.26
N SER A 408 -15.44 -2.74 -4.69
CA SER A 408 -14.82 -4.02 -4.30
C SER A 408 -13.59 -4.44 -5.15
N GLY A 409 -13.09 -3.57 -6.02
CA GLY A 409 -11.92 -3.82 -6.87
C GLY A 409 -12.19 -4.73 -8.08
N GLN A 410 -13.43 -5.08 -8.41
CA GLN A 410 -13.72 -5.93 -9.57
C GLN A 410 -13.76 -5.10 -10.85
N LEU A 411 -13.10 -5.57 -11.91
CA LEU A 411 -13.18 -4.94 -13.22
C LEU A 411 -14.63 -4.98 -13.74
N ILE A 412 -15.23 -3.81 -13.95
CA ILE A 412 -16.55 -3.66 -14.58
C ILE A 412 -16.38 -3.60 -16.09
N LYS A 413 -15.46 -2.75 -16.57
CA LYS A 413 -15.12 -2.61 -17.99
C LYS A 413 -13.73 -2.02 -18.16
N ALA A 414 -13.07 -2.33 -19.27
CA ALA A 414 -11.84 -1.68 -19.71
C ALA A 414 -11.96 -1.25 -21.17
N ARG A 415 -11.23 -0.21 -21.56
CA ARG A 415 -11.13 0.31 -22.93
C ARG A 415 -9.73 0.88 -23.17
N ALA A 416 -9.14 0.53 -24.31
CA ALA A 416 -7.96 1.19 -24.85
C ALA A 416 -8.37 2.40 -25.73
N LEU A 417 -7.55 3.46 -25.72
CA LEU A 417 -7.71 4.73 -26.43
C LEU A 417 -6.36 5.18 -27.05
N GLY A 418 -6.40 6.04 -28.06
CA GLY A 418 -5.21 6.51 -28.77
C GLY A 418 -4.95 5.85 -30.13
N GLU A 419 -3.72 5.97 -30.61
CA GLU A 419 -3.22 5.55 -31.92
C GLU A 419 -2.31 4.30 -31.84
N GLU A 420 -1.65 3.91 -32.94
CA GLU A 420 -1.04 2.58 -33.08
C GLU A 420 0.27 2.38 -32.27
N TYR A 421 0.96 3.46 -31.85
CA TYR A 421 2.37 3.37 -31.42
C TYR A 421 2.64 3.69 -29.94
N GLY A 422 2.13 4.80 -29.37
CA GLY A 422 2.74 5.31 -28.13
C GLY A 422 1.97 6.33 -27.31
N ASP A 423 0.75 6.00 -26.88
CA ASP A 423 -0.02 6.84 -25.94
C ASP A 423 0.07 6.35 -24.50
N GLY A 424 -0.14 7.26 -23.55
CA GLY A 424 -0.37 6.93 -22.16
C GLY A 424 -1.18 8.03 -21.46
N LEU A 425 -2.15 7.62 -20.63
CA LEU A 425 -2.85 8.54 -19.73
C LEU A 425 -2.18 8.51 -18.36
N LEU A 426 -1.87 9.69 -17.83
CA LEU A 426 -1.16 9.89 -16.58
C LEU A 426 -2.08 10.38 -15.45
N ALA A 427 -3.08 11.20 -15.76
CA ALA A 427 -4.00 11.74 -14.75
C ALA A 427 -5.46 11.82 -15.25
N ILE A 428 -6.42 11.85 -14.32
CA ILE A 428 -7.87 11.93 -14.59
C ILE A 428 -8.61 12.80 -13.56
N ALA A 429 -9.47 13.69 -14.04
CA ALA A 429 -10.34 14.53 -13.23
C ALA A 429 -11.82 14.31 -13.56
N ALA A 430 -12.62 14.06 -12.52
CA ALA A 430 -14.08 14.08 -12.61
C ALA A 430 -14.63 15.51 -12.73
N ARG A 431 -15.62 15.69 -13.60
CA ARG A 431 -16.28 16.97 -13.88
C ARG A 431 -17.66 17.00 -13.20
N SER A 432 -18.13 18.19 -12.81
CA SER A 432 -19.40 18.33 -12.08
C SER A 432 -20.66 18.04 -12.92
N ASP A 433 -20.50 17.92 -14.24
CA ASP A 433 -21.52 17.48 -15.19
C ASP A 433 -21.60 15.93 -15.33
N GLY A 434 -20.73 15.18 -14.64
CA GLY A 434 -20.68 13.71 -14.72
C GLY A 434 -19.73 13.13 -15.77
N SER A 435 -19.01 13.97 -16.52
CA SER A 435 -17.97 13.56 -17.47
C SER A 435 -16.56 13.59 -16.83
N PHE A 436 -15.52 13.21 -17.57
CA PHE A 436 -14.14 13.09 -17.10
C PHE A 436 -13.17 13.66 -18.12
N ALA A 437 -12.19 14.42 -17.66
CA ALA A 437 -11.02 14.77 -18.48
C ALA A 437 -9.84 13.91 -18.04
N ALA A 438 -9.12 13.32 -18.98
CA ALA A 438 -7.87 12.60 -18.74
C ALA A 438 -6.76 13.17 -19.63
N VAL A 439 -5.52 13.15 -19.14
CA VAL A 439 -4.36 13.68 -19.86
C VAL A 439 -3.15 12.77 -19.78
N GLY A 440 -2.21 12.98 -20.70
CA GLY A 440 -0.88 12.38 -20.67
C GLY A 440 -0.11 12.73 -21.93
N PHE A 441 0.32 11.72 -22.67
CA PHE A 441 1.12 11.87 -23.89
C PHE A 441 0.60 10.98 -25.03
N THR A 442 0.91 11.38 -26.26
CA THR A 442 0.62 10.64 -27.50
C THR A 442 1.83 10.63 -28.43
N GLN A 443 2.02 9.53 -29.14
CA GLN A 443 2.98 9.42 -30.24
C GLN A 443 2.28 8.74 -31.43
N PRO A 444 1.86 9.51 -32.46
CA PRO A 444 1.13 9.00 -33.63
C PRO A 444 1.87 7.96 -34.46
N ASP A 445 3.19 8.13 -34.63
CA ASP A 445 4.07 7.16 -35.27
C ASP A 445 5.52 7.26 -34.75
N PHE A 446 6.36 6.29 -35.12
CA PHE A 446 7.75 6.20 -34.66
C PHE A 446 8.63 7.41 -35.01
N ASP A 447 8.30 8.15 -36.07
CA ASP A 447 9.05 9.34 -36.52
C ASP A 447 8.44 10.66 -35.98
N SER A 448 7.27 10.60 -35.35
CA SER A 448 6.55 11.73 -34.77
C SER A 448 7.10 12.16 -33.40
N GLN A 449 6.91 13.44 -33.08
CA GLN A 449 7.14 13.96 -31.73
C GLN A 449 6.14 13.35 -30.74
N ILE A 450 6.52 13.34 -29.46
CA ILE A 450 5.58 13.08 -28.36
C ILE A 450 4.89 14.40 -28.03
N ASP A 451 3.57 14.46 -28.10
CA ASP A 451 2.76 15.62 -27.76
C ASP A 451 1.88 15.37 -26.51
N GLY A 452 1.41 16.44 -25.88
CA GLY A 452 0.45 16.35 -24.77
C GLY A 452 -0.92 15.86 -25.25
N TYR A 453 -1.38 14.73 -24.71
CA TYR A 453 -2.65 14.11 -25.08
C TYR A 453 -3.75 14.46 -24.09
N VAL A 454 -4.95 14.79 -24.57
CA VAL A 454 -6.12 15.15 -23.75
C VAL A 454 -7.36 14.45 -24.27
N VAL A 455 -8.10 13.81 -23.37
CA VAL A 455 -9.29 13.01 -23.66
C VAL A 455 -10.46 13.49 -22.81
N LEU A 456 -11.63 13.67 -23.42
CA LEU A 456 -12.89 13.91 -22.72
C LEU A 456 -13.83 12.70 -22.85
N LEU A 457 -14.22 12.13 -21.70
CA LEU A 457 -15.02 10.92 -21.57
C LEU A 457 -16.34 11.20 -20.86
N GLY A 458 -17.39 10.47 -21.24
CA GLY A 458 -18.71 10.57 -20.63
C GLY A 458 -19.57 11.65 -21.25
N THR A 459 -20.90 11.49 -21.21
CA THR A 459 -21.85 12.54 -21.60
C THR A 459 -22.32 13.36 -20.40
N PRO A 460 -22.61 14.66 -20.56
CA PRO A 460 -23.16 15.48 -19.49
C PRO A 460 -24.47 14.91 -18.96
N SER A 461 -24.45 14.43 -17.72
CA SER A 461 -25.61 13.87 -17.05
C SER A 461 -26.47 14.97 -16.45
N SER A 462 -27.78 14.91 -16.67
CA SER A 462 -28.74 15.80 -15.99
C SER A 462 -28.86 15.47 -14.50
N ALA A 463 -28.47 14.26 -14.09
CA ALA A 463 -28.21 13.93 -12.71
C ALA A 463 -26.79 14.43 -12.36
N LYS A 464 -26.72 15.62 -11.73
CA LYS A 464 -25.46 16.16 -11.21
C LYS A 464 -24.73 15.09 -10.42
N MET A 465 -23.54 14.67 -10.88
CA MET A 465 -22.62 14.00 -9.98
C MET A 465 -22.35 14.98 -8.83
N ARG A 466 -22.56 14.54 -7.59
CA ARG A 466 -21.97 15.22 -6.44
C ARG A 466 -20.49 14.89 -6.51
N PRO A 467 -19.59 15.82 -6.86
CA PRO A 467 -18.19 15.52 -6.80
C PRO A 467 -17.85 15.22 -5.34
N VAL A 468 -17.22 14.06 -5.11
CA VAL A 468 -16.68 13.69 -3.80
C VAL A 468 -15.35 14.45 -3.61
N TYR A 469 -15.43 15.78 -3.64
CA TYR A 469 -14.39 16.59 -3.01
C TYR A 469 -14.49 16.37 -1.50
N ALA A 470 -13.33 16.28 -0.83
CA ALA A 470 -13.27 16.29 0.63
C ALA A 470 -14.14 17.44 1.17
N ALA A 471 -15.05 17.12 2.09
CA ALA A 471 -16.19 17.98 2.46
C ALA A 471 -15.76 19.16 3.35
N ALA A 472 -15.04 20.13 2.79
CA ALA A 472 -14.35 21.19 3.53
C ALA A 472 -15.25 22.35 4.03
N ASP A 473 -16.57 22.33 3.80
CA ASP A 473 -17.44 23.49 4.08
C ASP A 473 -18.83 23.13 4.68
N ALA A 474 -19.00 21.88 5.17
CA ALA A 474 -20.18 21.45 5.95
C ALA A 474 -19.77 21.15 7.42
N PRO A 475 -20.63 21.38 8.44
CA PRO A 475 -20.32 21.04 9.83
C PRO A 475 -20.01 19.55 10.03
N THR A 476 -18.83 19.25 10.57
CA THR A 476 -18.39 17.86 10.79
C THR A 476 -18.97 17.32 12.09
N LEU A 477 -19.80 16.28 11.98
CA LEU A 477 -20.46 15.64 13.12
C LEU A 477 -19.74 14.37 13.56
N PHE A 478 -19.13 14.40 14.74
CA PHE A 478 -18.51 13.24 15.34
C PHE A 478 -19.41 12.63 16.42
N VAL A 479 -19.91 11.42 16.17
CA VAL A 479 -20.63 10.61 17.15
C VAL A 479 -19.86 9.29 17.34
N PRO A 480 -19.27 9.04 18.53
CA PRO A 480 -18.53 7.81 18.79
C PRO A 480 -19.40 6.56 18.59
N GLY A 481 -18.91 5.59 17.81
CA GLY A 481 -19.58 4.29 17.62
C GLY A 481 -20.52 4.18 16.41
N GLY A 482 -20.33 5.02 15.38
CA GLY A 482 -21.16 5.12 14.16
C GLY A 482 -21.24 3.90 13.22
N GLY A 483 -21.46 2.70 13.75
CA GLY A 483 -21.84 1.51 12.99
C GLY A 483 -23.24 1.00 13.36
N GLN A 484 -23.41 0.64 14.64
CA GLN A 484 -24.69 0.16 15.19
C GLN A 484 -24.66 0.19 16.74
N LEU A 485 -25.71 0.72 17.37
CA LEU A 485 -25.89 0.76 18.82
C LEU A 485 -26.97 -0.27 19.22
N LEU A 486 -26.60 -1.28 20.01
CA LEU A 486 -27.58 -2.23 20.58
C LEU A 486 -28.05 -1.75 21.96
N THR A 487 -29.35 -1.86 22.27
CA THR A 487 -29.90 -1.43 23.56
C THR A 487 -31.14 -2.23 23.96
N GLU A 488 -31.37 -2.43 25.25
CA GLU A 488 -32.67 -2.90 25.76
C GLU A 488 -33.54 -1.74 26.26
N ARG A 489 -32.91 -0.59 26.52
CA ARG A 489 -33.56 0.58 27.12
C ARG A 489 -34.47 1.26 26.10
N ALA A 490 -35.63 1.71 26.59
CA ALA A 490 -36.58 2.51 25.80
C ALA A 490 -36.04 3.88 25.40
N THR A 491 -34.92 4.32 25.98
CA THR A 491 -34.23 5.55 25.68
C THR A 491 -32.75 5.30 25.41
N VAL A 492 -32.19 5.98 24.41
CA VAL A 492 -30.74 6.09 24.21
C VAL A 492 -30.29 7.52 24.43
N GLU A 493 -29.03 7.69 24.79
CA GLU A 493 -28.37 8.98 24.90
C GLU A 493 -27.40 9.12 23.73
N VAL A 494 -27.70 10.03 22.81
CA VAL A 494 -26.85 10.40 21.69
C VAL A 494 -25.88 11.46 22.19
N LEU A 495 -24.63 11.06 22.37
CA LEU A 495 -23.51 11.94 22.70
C LEU A 495 -22.70 12.21 21.43
N GLY A 496 -22.41 13.47 21.12
CA GLY A 496 -21.55 13.81 19.99
C GLY A 496 -20.85 15.14 20.14
N ASN A 497 -20.01 15.47 19.17
CA ASN A 497 -19.29 16.71 19.06
C ASN A 497 -19.46 17.31 17.66
N VAL A 498 -19.77 18.60 17.60
CA VAL A 498 -19.85 19.36 16.34
C VAL A 498 -18.51 20.09 16.15
N ILE A 499 -17.74 19.68 15.15
CA ILE A 499 -16.48 20.32 14.77
C ILE A 499 -16.76 21.23 13.58
N HIS A 500 -16.40 22.51 13.67
CA HIS A 500 -16.80 23.51 12.69
C HIS A 500 -15.72 24.56 12.39
N SER A 501 -15.65 25.00 11.14
CA SER A 501 -14.90 26.20 10.72
C SER A 501 -15.70 27.51 10.87
N ARG A 502 -17.02 27.42 11.11
CA ARG A 502 -17.96 28.56 11.22
C ARG A 502 -19.02 28.32 12.31
N PRO A 503 -19.68 29.36 12.86
CA PRO A 503 -20.68 29.18 13.92
C PRO A 503 -21.88 28.34 13.48
N VAL A 504 -22.08 27.18 14.12
CA VAL A 504 -23.26 26.34 13.92
C VAL A 504 -24.45 26.95 14.68
N ARG A 505 -25.55 27.22 13.97
CA ARG A 505 -26.73 27.90 14.55
C ARG A 505 -27.77 26.93 15.10
N GLN A 506 -27.88 25.74 14.51
CA GLN A 506 -28.89 24.76 14.86
C GLN A 506 -28.30 23.36 14.76
N LEU A 507 -28.64 22.51 15.73
CA LEU A 507 -28.38 21.08 15.71
C LEU A 507 -29.72 20.37 15.92
N PHE A 508 -29.96 19.32 15.13
CA PHE A 508 -31.10 18.43 15.24
C PHE A 508 -30.63 17.00 15.46
N VAL A 509 -31.34 16.25 16.29
CA VAL A 509 -31.15 14.81 16.51
C VAL A 509 -32.53 14.17 16.36
N ASP A 510 -32.68 13.31 15.35
CA ASP A 510 -33.96 12.77 14.86
C ASP A 510 -35.02 13.87 14.61
N GLY A 511 -34.61 14.92 13.89
CA GLY A 511 -35.42 16.12 13.64
C GLY A 511 -35.72 16.99 14.86
N GLN A 512 -35.30 16.60 16.08
CA GLN A 512 -35.51 17.40 17.29
C GLN A 512 -34.35 18.34 17.56
N GLN A 513 -34.64 19.64 17.66
CA GLN A 513 -33.62 20.63 17.99
C GLN A 513 -32.94 20.31 19.33
N THR A 514 -31.63 20.50 19.38
CA THR A 514 -30.73 20.13 20.48
C THR A 514 -29.74 21.28 20.72
N GLU A 515 -29.42 21.54 21.97
CA GLU A 515 -28.47 22.60 22.36
C GLU A 515 -27.03 22.11 22.20
N ILE A 516 -26.16 23.00 21.72
CA ILE A 516 -24.72 22.76 21.57
C ILE A 516 -24.00 23.47 22.71
N LEU A 517 -23.17 22.75 23.46
CA LEU A 517 -22.36 23.30 24.53
C LEU A 517 -21.20 24.16 23.98
N PRO A 518 -20.61 25.09 24.76
CA PRO A 518 -19.56 26.00 24.29
C PRO A 518 -18.28 25.33 23.76
N ASN A 519 -18.10 24.03 24.00
CA ASN A 519 -16.99 23.21 23.51
C ASN A 519 -17.35 22.36 22.27
N GLY A 520 -18.50 22.60 21.63
CA GLY A 520 -19.01 21.84 20.48
C GLY A 520 -19.81 20.58 20.83
N ALA A 521 -19.75 20.12 22.09
CA ALA A 521 -20.39 18.88 22.50
C ALA A 521 -21.93 19.03 22.58
N PHE A 522 -22.64 17.93 22.34
CA PHE A 522 -24.09 17.86 22.52
C PHE A 522 -24.51 16.52 23.13
N VAL A 523 -25.64 16.54 23.82
CA VAL A 523 -26.27 15.36 24.42
C VAL A 523 -27.76 15.39 24.15
N LYS A 524 -28.33 14.32 23.60
CA LYS A 524 -29.78 14.19 23.42
C LYS A 524 -30.27 12.80 23.82
N GLN A 525 -31.24 12.74 24.72
CA GLN A 525 -31.96 11.50 24.97
C GLN A 525 -33.14 11.37 24.01
N LEU A 526 -33.22 10.22 23.33
CA LEU A 526 -34.30 9.88 22.38
C LEU A 526 -34.96 8.57 22.79
N SER A 527 -36.28 8.49 22.59
CA SER A 527 -37.03 7.25 22.79
C SER A 527 -36.93 6.37 21.55
N VAL A 528 -36.58 5.10 21.74
CA VAL A 528 -36.37 4.15 20.64
C VAL A 528 -37.42 3.04 20.70
N PRO A 529 -38.20 2.81 19.64
CA PRO A 529 -39.11 1.67 19.56
C PRO A 529 -38.33 0.34 19.45
N LEU A 530 -39.00 -0.78 19.68
CA LEU A 530 -38.41 -2.10 19.48
C LEU A 530 -38.13 -2.36 17.99
N GLY A 531 -37.03 -3.06 17.70
CA GLY A 531 -36.49 -3.25 16.36
C GLY A 531 -35.41 -2.23 16.00
N GLN A 532 -35.12 -2.11 14.70
CA GLN A 532 -34.14 -1.16 14.18
C GLN A 532 -34.77 0.22 13.96
N THR A 533 -34.08 1.26 14.45
CA THR A 533 -34.39 2.68 14.27
C THR A 533 -33.13 3.37 13.73
N GLU A 534 -33.27 4.22 12.72
CA GLU A 534 -32.17 5.09 12.27
C GLU A 534 -32.39 6.47 12.88
N ILE A 535 -31.36 7.02 13.52
CA ILE A 535 -31.36 8.33 14.18
C ILE A 535 -30.41 9.23 13.38
N THR A 536 -30.95 10.22 12.69
CA THR A 536 -30.16 11.23 11.97
C THR A 536 -29.71 12.33 12.93
N VAL A 537 -28.49 12.83 12.76
CA VAL A 537 -27.99 14.05 13.41
C VAL A 537 -27.67 15.04 12.31
N ASP A 538 -28.23 16.24 12.37
CA ASP A 538 -28.07 17.30 11.37
C ASP A 538 -27.58 18.59 12.05
N ALA A 539 -26.45 19.12 11.63
CA ALA A 539 -25.93 20.43 12.05
C ALA A 539 -26.01 21.43 10.91
N VAL A 540 -26.56 22.62 11.20
CA VAL A 540 -26.80 23.68 10.22
C VAL A 540 -25.93 24.89 10.55
N ASP A 541 -25.08 25.29 9.59
CA ASP A 541 -24.22 26.47 9.71
C ASP A 541 -25.01 27.79 9.63
N ASP A 542 -24.32 28.92 9.73
CA ASP A 542 -24.93 30.25 9.66
C ASP A 542 -25.41 30.68 8.26
N ARG A 543 -25.09 29.90 7.22
CA ARG A 543 -25.52 30.04 5.82
C ARG A 543 -26.66 29.08 5.43
N GLY A 544 -26.95 28.06 6.24
CA GLY A 544 -27.94 27.03 5.96
C GLY A 544 -27.38 25.75 5.32
N VAL A 545 -26.05 25.57 5.31
CA VAL A 545 -25.40 24.32 4.88
C VAL A 545 -25.57 23.28 5.98
N ILE A 546 -25.99 22.08 5.59
CA ILE A 546 -26.27 20.96 6.50
C ILE A 546 -25.15 19.92 6.42
N GLY A 547 -24.53 19.63 7.55
CA GLY A 547 -23.73 18.43 7.77
C GLY A 547 -24.59 17.38 8.47
N SER A 548 -24.60 16.14 7.98
CA SER A 548 -25.47 15.07 8.46
C SER A 548 -24.68 13.80 8.77
N THR A 549 -25.09 13.06 9.80
CA THR A 549 -24.61 11.70 10.09
C THR A 549 -25.75 10.85 10.65
N THR A 550 -25.69 9.53 10.49
CA THR A 550 -26.78 8.61 10.89
C THR A 550 -26.27 7.53 11.83
N ILE A 551 -27.00 7.32 12.93
CA ILE A 551 -26.73 6.30 13.93
C ILE A 551 -27.82 5.23 13.82
N ARG A 552 -27.44 3.97 13.62
CA ARG A 552 -28.38 2.84 13.67
C ARG A 552 -28.53 2.35 15.10
N VAL A 553 -29.72 2.41 15.66
CA VAL A 553 -30.03 1.82 16.97
C VAL A 553 -30.92 0.60 16.79
N VAL A 554 -30.56 -0.54 17.38
CA VAL A 554 -31.43 -1.71 17.44
C VAL A 554 -31.82 -1.95 18.89
N ARG A 555 -33.12 -1.86 19.16
CA ARG A 555 -33.66 -2.10 20.50
C ARG A 555 -34.36 -3.47 20.58
N THR A 556 -34.01 -4.27 21.58
CA THR A 556 -34.61 -5.58 21.85
C THR A 556 -35.50 -5.57 23.10
N GLU A 557 -36.40 -6.55 23.23
CA GLU A 557 -37.19 -6.73 24.45
C GLU A 557 -36.35 -7.33 25.59
N GLN A 558 -36.61 -6.92 26.83
CA GLN A 558 -35.94 -7.50 27.99
C GLN A 558 -36.27 -8.98 28.13
N GLY A 559 -35.24 -9.82 28.21
CA GLY A 559 -35.37 -11.26 28.45
C GLY A 559 -35.08 -12.17 27.26
N GLN A 560 -34.59 -11.65 26.12
CA GLN A 560 -34.14 -12.47 24.98
C GLN A 560 -32.61 -12.65 24.86
N LEU A 561 -31.82 -12.17 25.84
CA LEU A 561 -30.38 -12.44 25.92
C LEU A 561 -29.98 -12.96 27.30
N GLN A 562 -30.50 -14.13 27.67
CA GLN A 562 -29.82 -15.03 28.61
C GLN A 562 -30.31 -16.47 28.48
N SER A 563 -29.56 -17.27 27.74
CA SER A 563 -29.20 -18.60 28.21
C SER A 563 -27.77 -18.89 27.77
N ASP A 564 -26.93 -19.43 28.66
CA ASP A 564 -25.57 -19.86 28.34
C ASP A 564 -25.54 -21.09 27.38
N GLY A 565 -26.71 -21.57 26.93
CA GLY A 565 -26.86 -22.67 25.99
C GLY A 565 -26.51 -22.30 24.54
N ASP A 566 -26.98 -21.16 24.04
CA ASP A 566 -26.81 -20.82 22.60
C ASP A 566 -25.35 -20.57 22.23
N LEU A 567 -24.57 -19.91 23.10
CA LEU A 567 -23.14 -19.69 22.86
C LEU A 567 -22.35 -21.00 22.98
N ALA A 568 -22.76 -21.92 23.88
CA ALA A 568 -22.18 -23.25 23.99
C ALA A 568 -22.52 -24.14 22.77
N GLU A 569 -23.75 -24.09 22.23
CA GLU A 569 -24.11 -24.80 20.99
C GLU A 569 -23.40 -24.22 19.76
N LEU A 570 -23.25 -22.89 19.67
CA LEU A 570 -22.45 -22.24 18.61
C LEU A 570 -20.96 -22.57 18.73
N MET A 571 -20.38 -22.56 19.94
CA MET A 571 -18.99 -22.96 20.15
C MET A 571 -18.75 -24.44 19.89
N ALA A 572 -19.72 -25.32 20.19
CA ALA A 572 -19.66 -26.74 19.84
C ALA A 572 -19.78 -27.01 18.33
N ALA A 573 -20.26 -26.05 17.54
CA ALA A 573 -20.38 -26.14 16.09
C ALA A 573 -19.14 -25.63 15.32
N VAL A 574 -18.17 -24.99 16.00
CA VAL A 574 -16.94 -24.45 15.39
C VAL A 574 -15.76 -25.39 15.67
N ASP A 575 -15.15 -25.92 14.61
CA ASP A 575 -13.89 -26.66 14.72
C ASP A 575 -12.72 -25.69 14.89
N PHE A 576 -12.31 -25.49 16.16
CA PHE A 576 -11.17 -24.66 16.53
C PHE A 576 -9.82 -25.36 16.33
N GLY A 577 -9.79 -26.64 15.92
CA GLY A 577 -8.55 -27.39 15.77
C GLY A 577 -7.91 -27.83 17.09
N ARG A 578 -6.70 -28.41 17.00
CA ARG A 578 -5.92 -28.84 18.18
C ARG A 578 -4.90 -27.79 18.56
N TYR A 579 -4.73 -27.54 19.85
CA TYR A 579 -3.78 -26.57 20.36
C TYR A 579 -2.53 -27.25 20.92
N HIS A 580 -1.37 -26.82 20.47
CA HIS A 580 -0.05 -27.27 20.91
C HIS A 580 0.75 -26.07 21.42
N ALA A 581 1.65 -26.28 22.39
CA ALA A 581 2.61 -25.27 22.77
C ALA A 581 4.04 -25.80 22.89
N LEU A 582 5.00 -24.99 22.46
CA LEU A 582 6.42 -25.15 22.78
C LEU A 582 6.80 -24.03 23.75
N ILE A 583 7.02 -24.38 25.02
CA ILE A 583 7.28 -23.42 26.09
C ILE A 583 8.74 -23.56 26.53
N ILE A 584 9.51 -22.48 26.47
CA ILE A 584 10.95 -22.46 26.73
C ILE A 584 11.26 -21.47 27.85
N GLY A 585 11.93 -21.91 28.91
CA GLY A 585 12.38 -21.06 30.02
C GLY A 585 13.82 -21.33 30.42
N ASN A 586 14.70 -20.32 30.28
CA ASN A 586 16.13 -20.46 30.55
C ASN A 586 16.59 -19.55 31.71
N ASN A 587 16.91 -20.16 32.86
CA ASN A 587 17.51 -19.47 34.01
C ASN A 587 19.03 -19.65 34.07
N ASN A 588 19.50 -20.88 33.85
CA ASN A 588 20.84 -21.31 34.23
C ASN A 588 21.80 -21.33 33.03
N TYR A 589 22.65 -20.31 32.94
CA TYR A 589 23.71 -20.19 31.95
C TYR A 589 25.06 -20.61 32.58
N PRO A 590 25.73 -21.69 32.11
CA PRO A 590 27.01 -22.14 32.66
C PRO A 590 28.19 -21.24 32.27
N ALA A 591 28.05 -20.44 31.21
CA ALA A 591 29.06 -19.50 30.76
C ALA A 591 29.05 -18.25 31.67
N ALA A 592 30.19 -17.92 32.26
CA ALA A 592 30.31 -16.86 33.28
C ALA A 592 30.13 -15.43 32.74
N ASP A 593 30.02 -15.27 31.42
CA ASP A 593 29.76 -14.03 30.71
C ASP A 593 28.25 -13.74 30.51
N ILE A 594 27.36 -14.68 30.82
CA ILE A 594 25.90 -14.51 30.78
C ILE A 594 25.32 -14.70 32.20
N PRO A 595 24.70 -13.66 32.81
CA PRO A 595 24.11 -13.78 34.15
C PRO A 595 22.96 -14.79 34.20
N ALA A 596 22.82 -15.54 35.30
CA ALA A 596 21.65 -16.39 35.52
C ALA A 596 20.40 -15.55 35.83
N LEU A 597 19.26 -15.94 35.24
CA LEU A 597 17.95 -15.33 35.48
C LEU A 597 17.20 -16.05 36.61
N ARG A 598 16.21 -15.39 37.21
CA ARG A 598 15.38 -15.93 38.30
C ARG A 598 13.99 -16.32 37.84
N SER A 599 13.36 -15.50 37.00
CA SER A 599 11.94 -15.62 36.66
C SER A 599 11.63 -16.61 35.52
N ALA A 600 12.43 -16.65 34.47
CA ALA A 600 12.09 -17.30 33.19
C ALA A 600 11.62 -18.77 33.26
N VAL A 601 12.23 -19.62 34.09
CA VAL A 601 11.75 -21.01 34.31
C VAL A 601 10.42 -21.05 35.06
N ASN A 602 10.18 -20.13 36.00
CA ASN A 602 8.93 -20.03 36.74
C ASN A 602 7.80 -19.49 35.84
N ASP A 603 8.11 -18.50 35.01
CA ASP A 603 7.20 -17.98 33.98
C ASP A 603 6.78 -19.08 33.00
N ALA A 604 7.75 -19.81 32.44
CA ALA A 604 7.52 -20.93 31.54
C ALA A 604 6.61 -22.02 32.18
N ARG A 605 6.88 -22.42 33.42
CA ARG A 605 6.05 -23.39 34.17
C ARG A 605 4.61 -22.92 34.36
N THR A 606 4.40 -21.66 34.75
CA THR A 606 3.06 -21.16 35.04
C THR A 606 2.26 -20.84 33.79
N VAL A 607 2.92 -20.44 32.69
CA VAL A 607 2.27 -20.37 31.36
C VAL A 607 1.88 -21.76 30.87
N ALA A 608 2.76 -22.77 31.00
CA ALA A 608 2.45 -24.16 30.68
C ALA A 608 1.24 -24.67 31.49
N GLU A 609 1.25 -24.50 32.82
CA GLU A 609 0.15 -24.88 33.71
C GLU A 609 -1.20 -24.28 33.25
N VAL A 610 -1.24 -22.98 32.92
CA VAL A 610 -2.47 -22.32 32.47
C VAL A 610 -2.92 -22.85 31.11
N LEU A 611 -2.01 -23.04 30.16
CA LEU A 611 -2.36 -23.52 28.81
C LEU A 611 -2.85 -24.98 28.82
N GLU A 612 -2.24 -25.85 29.62
CA GLU A 612 -2.73 -27.23 29.84
C GLU A 612 -4.10 -27.23 30.52
N SER A 613 -4.22 -26.56 31.68
CA SER A 613 -5.35 -26.76 32.60
C SER A 613 -6.60 -25.95 32.28
N ASP A 614 -6.46 -24.72 31.77
CA ASP A 614 -7.59 -23.87 31.41
C ASP A 614 -7.91 -23.92 29.91
N TYR A 615 -6.94 -24.27 29.04
CA TYR A 615 -7.06 -24.14 27.57
C TYR A 615 -6.83 -25.43 26.77
N SER A 616 -6.53 -26.58 27.39
CA SER A 616 -6.35 -27.89 26.71
C SER A 616 -5.16 -28.01 25.75
N PHE A 617 -4.13 -27.19 25.89
CA PHE A 617 -2.95 -27.29 25.02
C PHE A 617 -2.14 -28.56 25.30
N ASP A 618 -1.64 -29.19 24.24
CA ASP A 618 -0.60 -30.21 24.27
C ASP A 618 0.77 -29.52 24.41
N VAL A 619 1.33 -29.48 25.63
CA VAL A 619 2.49 -28.65 25.97
C VAL A 619 3.79 -29.45 26.00
N ASN A 620 4.77 -28.99 25.22
CA ASN A 620 6.18 -29.37 25.30
C ASN A 620 6.95 -28.28 26.07
N LEU A 621 7.25 -28.54 27.35
CA LEU A 621 8.01 -27.63 28.22
C LEU A 621 9.51 -27.97 28.22
N LEU A 622 10.33 -27.00 27.82
CA LEU A 622 11.79 -27.05 27.82
C LEU A 622 12.38 -26.09 28.86
N GLU A 623 13.01 -26.64 29.90
CA GLU A 623 13.72 -25.86 30.91
C GLU A 623 15.23 -25.88 30.69
N ASN A 624 15.87 -24.71 30.73
CA ASN A 624 17.32 -24.54 30.62
C ASN A 624 17.92 -25.20 29.36
N ALA A 625 17.23 -25.04 28.24
CA ALA A 625 17.49 -25.75 27.00
C ALA A 625 18.69 -25.19 26.21
N THR A 626 19.47 -26.13 25.67
CA THR A 626 20.57 -25.88 24.74
C THR A 626 20.06 -25.56 23.33
N ARG A 627 20.91 -24.98 22.48
CA ARG A 627 20.61 -24.68 21.07
C ARG A 627 20.07 -25.91 20.35
N SER A 628 20.70 -27.06 20.54
CA SER A 628 20.32 -28.30 19.89
C SER A 628 18.93 -28.79 20.32
N GLN A 629 18.54 -28.59 21.59
CA GLN A 629 17.22 -28.96 22.09
C GLN A 629 16.12 -28.04 21.55
N ILE A 630 16.36 -26.72 21.52
CA ILE A 630 15.41 -25.73 20.98
C ILE A 630 15.16 -25.98 19.48
N ILE A 631 16.24 -26.16 18.69
CA ILE A 631 16.12 -26.43 17.25
C ILE A 631 15.45 -27.78 16.98
N ALA A 632 15.76 -28.83 17.76
CA ALA A 632 15.12 -30.13 17.60
C ALA A 632 13.61 -30.08 17.89
N ALA A 633 13.18 -29.33 18.91
CA ALA A 633 11.77 -29.16 19.23
C ALA A 633 11.02 -28.35 18.16
N LEU A 634 11.62 -27.27 17.62
CA LEU A 634 11.03 -26.51 16.51
C LEU A 634 10.86 -27.36 15.23
N ASP A 635 11.86 -28.20 14.91
CA ASP A 635 11.79 -29.15 13.80
C ASP A 635 10.75 -30.27 14.04
N GLU A 636 10.61 -30.75 15.28
CA GLU A 636 9.57 -31.70 15.66
C GLU A 636 8.15 -31.11 15.48
N GLN A 637 7.92 -29.86 15.92
CA GLN A 637 6.65 -29.16 15.66
C GLN A 637 6.40 -28.99 14.16
N SER A 638 7.41 -28.55 13.38
CA SER A 638 7.29 -28.40 11.92
C SER A 638 6.96 -29.71 11.18
N ARG A 639 7.43 -30.85 11.70
CA ARG A 639 7.15 -32.18 11.12
C ARG A 639 5.83 -32.82 11.58
N SER A 640 5.34 -32.50 12.78
CA SER A 640 4.19 -33.17 13.41
C SER A 640 2.85 -32.45 13.20
N LEU A 641 2.85 -31.12 13.11
CA LEU A 641 1.64 -30.31 13.00
C LEU A 641 1.04 -30.32 11.57
N GLY A 642 -0.28 -30.23 11.50
CA GLY A 642 -1.06 -30.15 10.26
C GLY A 642 -1.96 -28.90 10.15
N PRO A 643 -2.69 -28.75 9.03
CA PRO A 643 -3.45 -27.52 8.70
C PRO A 643 -4.68 -27.21 9.57
N GLN A 644 -4.94 -28.00 10.62
CA GLN A 644 -5.98 -27.73 11.63
C GLN A 644 -5.38 -27.68 13.05
N ASP A 645 -4.05 -27.60 13.16
CA ASP A 645 -3.37 -27.48 14.45
C ASP A 645 -2.90 -26.04 14.66
N ASN A 646 -2.89 -25.60 15.90
CA ASN A 646 -2.50 -24.26 16.34
C ASN A 646 -1.28 -24.38 17.25
N LEU A 647 -0.27 -23.53 17.09
CA LEU A 647 0.95 -23.56 17.88
C LEU A 647 1.19 -22.24 18.60
N LEU A 648 1.40 -22.31 19.91
CA LEU A 648 2.00 -21.22 20.69
C LEU A 648 3.46 -21.55 20.99
N VAL A 649 4.39 -20.69 20.57
CA VAL A 649 5.81 -20.78 20.98
C VAL A 649 6.05 -19.71 22.04
N TYR A 650 6.38 -20.08 23.27
CA TYR A 650 6.75 -19.15 24.34
C TYR A 650 8.24 -19.25 24.62
N TYR A 651 8.94 -18.12 24.69
CA TYR A 651 10.35 -18.05 25.07
C TYR A 651 10.56 -17.03 26.17
N ALA A 652 11.13 -17.45 27.30
CA ALA A 652 11.69 -16.57 28.33
C ALA A 652 13.18 -16.90 28.55
N GLY A 653 14.04 -15.89 28.47
CA GLY A 653 15.49 -16.05 28.55
C GLY A 653 16.25 -14.82 28.04
N HIS A 654 17.58 -14.90 27.97
CA HIS A 654 18.39 -13.81 27.43
C HIS A 654 18.29 -13.68 25.91
N GLY A 655 18.18 -12.44 25.44
CA GLY A 655 18.37 -12.07 24.04
C GLY A 655 19.59 -11.17 23.88
N TYR A 656 20.17 -11.14 22.68
CA TYR A 656 21.28 -10.25 22.31
C TYR A 656 20.97 -9.55 21.00
N TYR A 657 21.33 -8.27 20.89
CA TYR A 657 21.26 -7.50 19.64
C TYR A 657 22.65 -7.02 19.24
N ASP A 658 22.97 -7.22 17.97
CA ASP A 658 24.27 -6.96 17.39
C ASP A 658 24.18 -5.68 16.55
N GLU A 659 24.45 -4.53 17.18
CA GLU A 659 24.30 -3.20 16.58
C GLU A 659 25.10 -3.02 15.28
N ASP A 660 26.26 -3.69 15.17
CA ASP A 660 27.14 -3.65 13.99
C ASP A 660 26.52 -4.28 12.72
N VAL A 661 25.48 -5.12 12.87
CA VAL A 661 24.86 -5.87 11.76
C VAL A 661 23.33 -5.87 11.77
N ASP A 662 22.68 -5.14 12.70
CA ASP A 662 21.21 -5.07 12.86
C ASP A 662 20.55 -6.45 12.97
N LEU A 663 21.05 -7.31 13.89
CA LEU A 663 20.51 -8.66 14.11
C LEU A 663 20.21 -8.95 15.58
N GLY A 664 18.99 -9.43 15.83
CA GLY A 664 18.56 -10.01 17.11
C GLY A 664 18.81 -11.53 17.19
N TYR A 665 19.11 -12.00 18.40
CA TYR A 665 19.43 -13.39 18.73
C TYR A 665 18.77 -13.81 20.05
N TRP A 666 18.32 -15.07 20.12
CA TRP A 666 18.05 -15.76 21.38
C TRP A 666 19.32 -16.44 21.89
N LEU A 667 19.51 -16.46 23.21
CA LEU A 667 20.62 -17.15 23.87
C LEU A 667 20.12 -18.41 24.59
N PRO A 668 20.39 -19.61 24.04
CA PRO A 668 20.24 -20.89 24.73
C PRO A 668 21.24 -21.05 25.88
N THR A 669 21.06 -22.05 26.74
CA THR A 669 21.93 -22.20 27.93
C THR A 669 23.39 -22.55 27.61
N ASP A 670 23.69 -23.11 26.44
CA ASP A 670 25.05 -23.34 25.93
C ASP A 670 25.66 -22.14 25.19
N ALA A 671 25.02 -20.97 25.20
CA ALA A 671 25.57 -19.72 24.69
C ALA A 671 26.73 -19.17 25.54
N SER A 672 27.60 -18.39 24.90
CA SER A 672 28.64 -17.55 25.51
C SER A 672 28.77 -16.27 24.69
N LEU A 673 29.16 -15.15 25.32
CA LEU A 673 29.47 -13.90 24.62
C LEU A 673 30.80 -13.96 23.86
N ALA A 674 31.68 -14.90 24.20
CA ALA A 674 32.93 -15.16 23.48
C ALA A 674 32.75 -15.91 22.14
N SER A 675 31.59 -16.55 21.89
CA SER A 675 31.32 -17.27 20.63
C SER A 675 29.83 -17.29 20.26
N LYS A 676 29.53 -16.81 19.06
CA LYS A 676 28.17 -16.78 18.47
C LYS A 676 27.70 -18.16 17.95
N GLU A 677 28.48 -19.23 18.13
CA GLU A 677 28.18 -20.58 17.61
C GLU A 677 26.88 -21.17 18.17
N ALA A 678 26.66 -21.02 19.48
CA ALA A 678 25.47 -21.52 20.17
C ALA A 678 24.28 -20.53 20.17
N TRP A 679 24.40 -19.37 19.52
CA TRP A 679 23.31 -18.40 19.43
C TRP A 679 22.28 -18.84 18.38
N ILE A 680 21.02 -18.42 18.56
CA ILE A 680 19.96 -18.63 17.55
C ILE A 680 19.54 -17.26 17.01
N ARG A 681 19.73 -17.02 15.71
CA ARG A 681 19.26 -15.79 15.05
C ARG A 681 17.74 -15.74 15.08
N ASN A 682 17.17 -14.55 15.28
CA ASN A 682 15.73 -14.32 15.15
C ASN A 682 15.22 -14.77 13.78
N SER A 683 16.00 -14.59 12.70
CA SER A 683 15.66 -15.11 11.36
C SER A 683 15.48 -16.63 11.32
N ALA A 684 16.30 -17.40 12.05
CA ALA A 684 16.20 -18.86 12.08
C ALA A 684 14.94 -19.34 12.83
N ILE A 685 14.46 -18.57 13.82
CA ILE A 685 13.16 -18.80 14.47
C ILE A 685 12.02 -18.51 13.48
N THR A 686 12.07 -17.37 12.77
CA THR A 686 11.03 -17.02 11.80
C THR A 686 11.00 -17.99 10.61
N ASP A 687 12.14 -18.47 10.13
CA ASP A 687 12.21 -19.41 9.02
C ASP A 687 11.72 -20.81 9.41
N ALA A 688 11.96 -21.23 10.66
CA ALA A 688 11.34 -22.44 11.21
C ALA A 688 9.80 -22.30 11.26
N ILE A 689 9.28 -21.14 11.69
CA ILE A 689 7.83 -20.86 11.75
C ILE A 689 7.20 -20.77 10.35
N LYS A 690 7.89 -20.17 9.35
CA LYS A 690 7.43 -20.15 7.95
C LYS A 690 7.18 -21.55 7.39
N GLY A 691 8.01 -22.52 7.76
CA GLY A 691 7.87 -23.92 7.32
C GLY A 691 6.74 -24.70 7.98
N MET A 692 6.09 -24.16 9.02
CA MET A 692 5.07 -24.88 9.78
C MET A 692 3.72 -24.92 9.05
N LYS A 693 3.13 -26.12 9.00
CA LYS A 693 1.80 -26.37 8.42
C LYS A 693 0.63 -25.97 9.33
N ALA A 694 0.92 -25.60 10.58
CA ALA A 694 -0.07 -25.14 11.55
C ALA A 694 -0.85 -23.93 11.00
N LYS A 695 -2.14 -23.88 11.35
CA LYS A 695 -3.11 -22.87 10.88
C LYS A 695 -2.85 -21.52 11.53
N HIS A 696 -2.75 -21.52 12.86
CA HIS A 696 -2.41 -20.36 13.66
C HIS A 696 -1.08 -20.62 14.40
N VAL A 697 -0.11 -19.73 14.25
CA VAL A 697 1.14 -19.75 15.02
C VAL A 697 1.30 -18.41 15.73
N LEU A 698 1.47 -18.44 17.06
CA LEU A 698 1.77 -17.27 17.88
C LEU A 698 3.11 -17.47 18.59
N LEU A 699 4.06 -16.60 18.30
CA LEU A 699 5.32 -16.51 19.02
C LEU A 699 5.21 -15.46 20.14
N VAL A 700 5.44 -15.85 21.39
CA VAL A 700 5.50 -14.96 22.56
C VAL A 700 6.95 -14.92 23.05
N ALA A 701 7.61 -13.77 22.93
CA ALA A 701 9.00 -13.60 23.30
C ALA A 701 9.15 -12.64 24.49
N ASP A 702 9.44 -13.21 25.67
CA ASP A 702 9.75 -12.49 26.90
C ASP A 702 11.28 -12.41 27.09
N SER A 703 11.92 -11.63 26.23
CA SER A 703 13.37 -11.45 26.17
C SER A 703 13.76 -10.10 25.55
N CYS A 704 14.96 -9.61 25.89
CA CYS A 704 15.53 -8.39 25.30
C CYS A 704 15.61 -8.50 23.77
N PHE A 705 15.37 -7.39 23.06
CA PHE A 705 15.52 -7.25 21.61
C PHE A 705 14.53 -8.07 20.74
N SER A 706 13.42 -8.47 21.35
CA SER A 706 12.33 -9.20 20.69
C SER A 706 11.56 -8.34 19.67
N GLY A 707 11.54 -7.01 19.80
CA GLY A 707 10.89 -6.08 18.86
C GLY A 707 11.42 -6.07 17.42
N THR A 708 12.56 -6.73 17.14
CA THR A 708 13.10 -6.90 15.78
C THR A 708 12.24 -7.79 14.85
N LEU A 709 11.18 -8.41 15.39
CA LEU A 709 10.35 -9.42 14.73
C LEU A 709 9.07 -8.90 14.02
N LEU A 710 8.78 -7.58 14.04
CA LEU A 710 7.39 -7.05 13.94
C LEU A 710 7.05 -6.12 12.74
N ARG A 711 5.75 -6.03 12.43
CA ARG A 711 5.03 -5.11 11.51
C ARG A 711 3.55 -4.92 11.95
N ASN A 712 3.18 -3.75 12.48
CA ASN A 712 1.93 -3.44 13.23
C ASN A 712 0.57 -3.64 12.50
N VAL A 713 -0.47 -4.06 13.24
CA VAL A 713 -1.92 -4.09 12.88
C VAL A 713 -2.78 -4.03 14.18
N ASP A 714 -4.01 -3.48 14.16
CA ASP A 714 -4.98 -3.50 15.28
C ASP A 714 -6.44 -3.73 14.79
N VAL A 715 -7.33 -4.38 15.56
CA VAL A 715 -8.65 -4.88 15.06
C VAL A 715 -9.76 -4.92 16.15
N LYS A 716 -11.05 -4.72 15.77
CA LYS A 716 -12.25 -4.83 16.65
C LYS A 716 -13.21 -5.97 16.29
N ARG A 717 -13.95 -6.51 17.28
CA ARG A 717 -14.47 -7.90 17.32
C ARG A 717 -16.00 -8.02 17.50
N THR A 718 -16.60 -9.11 17.00
CA THR A 718 -18.05 -9.47 17.10
C THR A 718 -18.27 -11.00 17.06
N GLY A 719 -19.51 -11.50 17.23
CA GLY A 719 -19.80 -12.96 17.21
C GLY A 719 -19.35 -13.69 15.93
N ARG A 720 -19.79 -13.21 14.74
CA ARG A 720 -19.34 -13.73 13.42
C ARG A 720 -17.88 -13.40 13.08
N PHE A 721 -17.13 -12.77 13.98
CA PHE A 721 -15.70 -12.56 13.78
C PHE A 721 -14.91 -13.80 14.21
N TYR A 722 -15.28 -14.49 15.31
CA TYR A 722 -14.59 -15.72 15.73
C TYR A 722 -14.63 -16.83 14.68
N GLU A 723 -15.77 -17.06 14.01
CA GLU A 723 -15.89 -18.00 12.88
C GLU A 723 -14.97 -17.64 11.70
N ARG A 724 -14.81 -16.34 11.42
CA ARG A 724 -13.95 -15.86 10.31
C ARG A 724 -12.46 -15.90 10.66
N MET A 725 -12.11 -15.65 11.93
CA MET A 725 -10.72 -15.73 12.40
C MET A 725 -10.26 -17.19 12.47
N ALA A 726 -11.07 -18.09 13.05
CA ALA A 726 -10.79 -19.53 13.09
C ALA A 726 -10.70 -20.20 11.71
N GLY A 727 -11.15 -19.53 10.64
CA GLY A 727 -11.10 -20.01 9.25
C GLY A 727 -9.86 -19.58 8.45
N ARG A 728 -9.01 -18.69 8.98
CA ARG A 728 -7.88 -18.03 8.28
C ARG A 728 -6.54 -18.50 8.81
N SER A 729 -5.44 -18.46 8.04
CA SER A 729 -4.11 -18.70 8.62
C SER A 729 -3.55 -17.43 9.29
N ALA A 730 -2.81 -17.61 10.39
CA ALA A 730 -2.22 -16.49 11.15
C ALA A 730 -0.81 -16.82 11.64
N ARG A 731 0.13 -15.88 11.54
CA ARG A 731 1.52 -16.04 12.00
C ARG A 731 1.94 -14.74 12.70
N LEU A 732 1.91 -14.78 14.03
CA LEU A 732 1.90 -13.60 14.90
C LEU A 732 3.06 -13.64 15.88
N VAL A 733 3.49 -12.47 16.34
CA VAL A 733 4.46 -12.32 17.44
C VAL A 733 3.91 -11.33 18.49
N MET A 734 4.11 -11.67 19.76
CA MET A 734 3.91 -10.81 20.93
C MET A 734 5.24 -10.69 21.67
N THR A 735 5.69 -9.48 21.99
CA THR A 735 6.99 -9.23 22.63
C THR A 735 6.84 -8.52 23.95
N SER A 736 7.75 -8.76 24.90
CA SER A 736 7.75 -8.03 26.18
C SER A 736 8.33 -6.62 26.08
N GLY A 737 9.15 -6.33 25.07
CA GLY A 737 9.73 -4.99 24.81
C GLY A 737 10.19 -4.79 23.36
N GLY A 738 10.82 -3.64 23.10
CA GLY A 738 11.44 -3.29 21.82
C GLY A 738 12.92 -3.70 21.77
N ILE A 739 13.80 -2.70 21.85
CA ILE A 739 15.27 -2.86 21.95
C ILE A 739 15.82 -2.56 23.36
N GLU A 740 14.92 -2.39 24.34
CA GLU A 740 15.25 -2.03 25.71
C GLU A 740 15.56 -3.30 26.57
N PRO A 741 16.41 -3.18 27.61
CA PRO A 741 16.69 -4.29 28.52
C PRO A 741 15.50 -4.65 29.42
N VAL A 742 15.24 -5.94 29.58
CA VAL A 742 14.13 -6.51 30.37
C VAL A 742 14.52 -6.66 31.85
N MET A 743 13.65 -6.25 32.79
CA MET A 743 13.87 -6.47 34.23
C MET A 743 13.40 -7.87 34.68
N ASP A 744 14.26 -8.60 35.40
CA ASP A 744 14.05 -9.99 35.86
C ASP A 744 13.10 -10.15 37.08
N GLU A 745 12.65 -9.08 37.72
CA GLU A 745 11.76 -9.17 38.89
C GLU A 745 10.57 -8.19 38.83
N GLY A 746 9.38 -8.70 38.47
CA GLY A 746 8.11 -7.95 38.44
C GLY A 746 7.22 -8.13 39.67
N GLY A 747 7.67 -8.87 40.69
CA GLY A 747 6.88 -9.31 41.83
C GLY A 747 6.22 -10.68 41.61
N ASP A 748 5.84 -11.34 42.71
CA ASP A 748 5.24 -12.69 42.75
C ASP A 748 6.05 -13.81 42.08
N GLY A 749 7.36 -13.60 41.84
CA GLY A 749 8.25 -14.59 41.23
C GLY A 749 8.18 -14.66 39.70
N HIS A 750 7.60 -13.64 39.05
CA HIS A 750 7.38 -13.58 37.62
C HIS A 750 8.01 -12.33 36.99
N SER A 751 8.27 -12.38 35.67
CA SER A 751 8.57 -11.17 34.89
C SER A 751 7.38 -10.20 34.88
N VAL A 752 7.61 -8.91 34.63
CA VAL A 752 6.52 -7.91 34.56
C VAL A 752 5.51 -8.25 33.45
N PHE A 753 6.00 -8.78 32.33
CA PHE A 753 5.20 -9.19 31.19
C PHE A 753 4.42 -10.49 31.47
N ALA A 754 5.13 -11.56 31.86
CA ALA A 754 4.55 -12.87 32.15
C ALA A 754 3.47 -12.77 33.24
N ARG A 755 3.69 -11.99 34.30
CA ARG A 755 2.71 -11.74 35.37
C ARG A 755 1.38 -11.19 34.83
N ASN A 756 1.43 -10.24 33.89
CA ASN A 756 0.22 -9.64 33.31
C ASN A 756 -0.45 -10.57 32.30
N LEU A 757 0.33 -11.32 31.51
CA LEU A 757 -0.14 -12.38 30.61
C LEU A 757 -0.91 -13.48 31.36
N ILE A 758 -0.28 -14.08 32.39
CA ILE A 758 -0.86 -15.11 33.25
C ILE A 758 -2.14 -14.61 33.91
N ARG A 759 -2.13 -13.38 34.46
CA ARG A 759 -3.31 -12.78 35.09
C ARG A 759 -4.48 -12.68 34.11
N LYS A 760 -4.23 -12.22 32.88
CA LYS A 760 -5.29 -12.00 31.89
C LYS A 760 -5.88 -13.30 31.33
N LEU A 761 -5.05 -14.32 31.12
CA LEU A 761 -5.52 -15.67 30.75
C LEU A 761 -6.40 -16.28 31.85
N ARG A 762 -5.92 -16.27 33.10
CA ARG A 762 -6.69 -16.78 34.25
C ARG A 762 -8.02 -16.05 34.45
N SER A 763 -8.06 -14.73 34.24
CA SER A 763 -9.27 -13.90 34.38
C SER A 763 -10.11 -13.76 33.09
N SER A 764 -9.90 -14.58 32.07
CA SER A 764 -10.74 -14.59 30.87
C SER A 764 -11.90 -15.56 31.02
N ASP A 765 -13.08 -15.18 30.54
CA ASP A 765 -14.32 -15.89 30.88
C ASP A 765 -14.64 -17.06 29.94
N GLN A 766 -14.40 -16.94 28.62
CA GLN A 766 -14.59 -18.04 27.65
C GLN A 766 -13.57 -18.04 26.48
N ILE A 767 -13.63 -17.06 25.57
CA ILE A 767 -12.67 -16.92 24.46
C ILE A 767 -11.97 -15.56 24.55
N ILE A 768 -10.66 -15.54 24.32
CA ILE A 768 -9.90 -14.30 24.09
C ILE A 768 -8.90 -14.51 22.96
N ASP A 769 -8.86 -13.61 21.98
CA ASP A 769 -7.90 -13.67 20.89
C ASP A 769 -6.78 -12.62 21.01
N GLY A 770 -5.66 -12.88 20.35
CA GLY A 770 -4.35 -12.27 20.61
C GLY A 770 -4.31 -10.74 20.72
N THR A 771 -5.00 -9.99 19.86
CA THR A 771 -5.03 -8.51 19.95
C THR A 771 -5.61 -7.97 21.27
N SER A 772 -6.75 -8.45 21.79
CA SER A 772 -7.25 -8.01 23.11
C SER A 772 -6.56 -8.68 24.29
N LEU A 773 -5.85 -9.80 24.10
CA LEU A 773 -4.87 -10.27 25.09
C LEU A 773 -3.73 -9.25 25.20
N TYR A 774 -3.17 -8.82 24.08
CA TYR A 774 -2.16 -7.76 23.97
C TYR A 774 -2.64 -6.42 24.56
N GLN A 775 -3.78 -5.89 24.13
CA GLN A 775 -4.32 -4.62 24.63
C GLN A 775 -4.49 -4.64 26.16
N ALA A 776 -4.92 -5.78 26.72
CA ALA A 776 -5.12 -5.94 28.16
C ALA A 776 -3.83 -6.13 28.98
N ILE A 777 -2.70 -6.52 28.36
CA ILE A 777 -1.39 -6.58 29.05
C ILE A 777 -0.54 -5.32 28.82
N ARG A 778 -0.71 -4.64 27.68
CA ARG A 778 0.12 -3.48 27.29
C ARG A 778 0.06 -2.35 28.32
N GLU A 779 -1.13 -1.87 28.65
CA GLU A 779 -1.33 -0.77 29.60
C GLU A 779 -0.76 -1.11 31.00
N PRO A 780 -1.06 -2.28 31.62
CA PRO A 780 -0.43 -2.69 32.87
C PRO A 780 1.10 -2.81 32.85
N VAL A 781 1.72 -3.23 31.74
CA VAL A 781 3.19 -3.37 31.64
C VAL A 781 3.84 -1.99 31.50
N VAL A 782 3.36 -1.14 30.59
CA VAL A 782 3.86 0.23 30.37
C VAL A 782 3.71 1.09 31.64
N MET A 783 2.66 0.85 32.44
CA MET A 783 2.45 1.55 33.71
C MET A 783 3.29 1.01 34.88
N THR A 784 4.01 -0.11 34.71
CA THR A 784 4.80 -0.73 35.80
C THR A 784 6.26 -1.05 35.46
N SER A 785 6.72 -0.75 34.25
CA SER A 785 8.11 -0.90 33.82
C SER A 785 8.44 0.01 32.64
N GLU A 786 9.71 0.15 32.28
CA GLU A 786 10.16 0.86 31.07
C GLU A 786 9.90 0.08 29.77
N GLN A 787 9.29 -1.11 29.88
CA GLN A 787 9.00 -2.00 28.77
C GLN A 787 7.75 -1.54 28.01
N VAL A 788 7.83 -1.53 26.68
CA VAL A 788 6.68 -1.32 25.80
C VAL A 788 6.43 -2.63 25.03
N PRO A 789 5.46 -3.47 25.47
CA PRO A 789 5.07 -4.64 24.71
C PRO A 789 4.59 -4.26 23.31
N GLN A 790 4.85 -5.14 22.36
CA GLN A 790 4.44 -4.98 20.97
C GLN A 790 3.76 -6.27 20.48
N TYR A 791 2.84 -6.15 19.51
CA TYR A 791 2.08 -7.28 18.98
C TYR A 791 1.75 -7.06 17.52
N SER A 792 2.07 -8.04 16.67
CA SER A 792 1.86 -7.92 15.24
C SER A 792 2.07 -9.23 14.46
N ASN A 793 1.89 -9.19 13.13
CA ASN A 793 2.35 -10.28 12.25
C ASN A 793 3.88 -10.40 12.26
N ILE A 794 4.41 -11.60 12.03
CA ILE A 794 5.85 -11.81 11.87
C ILE A 794 6.35 -11.11 10.60
N ARG A 795 7.46 -10.38 10.68
CA ARG A 795 8.12 -9.75 9.53
C ARG A 795 8.43 -10.78 8.43
N PHE A 796 8.13 -10.44 7.16
CA PHE A 796 8.32 -11.29 5.96
C PHE A 796 7.50 -12.59 5.91
N ILE A 797 6.23 -12.57 6.38
CA ILE A 797 5.34 -13.74 6.34
C ILE A 797 3.92 -13.35 5.91
N ASP A 798 3.38 -14.06 4.90
CA ASP A 798 1.98 -13.95 4.50
C ASP A 798 1.05 -14.57 5.55
N SER A 799 -0.04 -13.86 5.85
CA SER A 799 -1.12 -14.33 6.71
C SER A 799 -2.46 -13.83 6.20
N ASP A 800 -3.51 -14.66 6.30
CA ASP A 800 -4.83 -14.34 5.73
C ASP A 800 -5.63 -13.32 6.59
N GLY A 801 -4.95 -12.59 7.48
CA GLY A 801 -5.58 -11.71 8.46
C GLY A 801 -6.39 -12.44 9.53
N GLY A 802 -5.93 -13.62 9.98
CA GLY A 802 -6.42 -14.28 11.19
C GLY A 802 -5.73 -13.77 12.47
N ASP A 803 -6.25 -14.16 13.64
CA ASP A 803 -5.70 -13.88 14.98
C ASP A 803 -5.62 -15.20 15.75
N PHE A 804 -4.74 -15.31 16.74
CA PHE A 804 -4.59 -16.51 17.56
C PHE A 804 -5.68 -16.53 18.65
N LEU A 805 -6.56 -17.53 18.62
CA LEU A 805 -7.66 -17.66 19.57
C LEU A 805 -7.25 -18.49 20.80
N PHE A 806 -7.51 -18.03 22.02
CA PHE A 806 -7.40 -18.82 23.24
C PHE A 806 -8.82 -19.23 23.68
N VAL A 807 -9.14 -20.52 23.51
CA VAL A 807 -10.46 -21.09 23.82
C VAL A 807 -10.40 -21.83 25.17
N LYS A 808 -11.05 -21.28 26.19
CA LYS A 808 -11.03 -21.83 27.55
C LYS A 808 -12.05 -22.97 27.70
N GLN A 809 -11.72 -24.01 28.46
CA GLN A 809 -12.67 -25.08 28.75
C GLN A 809 -13.81 -24.58 29.63
N SER A 810 -15.05 -24.87 29.22
CA SER A 810 -16.23 -24.81 30.10
C SER A 810 -16.13 -25.93 31.15
N ARG A 811 -16.12 -25.57 32.44
CA ARG A 811 -16.15 -26.53 33.57
C ARG A 811 -17.54 -27.05 33.88
#